data_AF-A0A6I4IHH1-F1
#
_entry.id   AF-A0A6I4IHH1-F1
#
_cell.length_a   1.000
_cell.length_b   1.000
_cell.length_c   1.000
_cell.angle_alpha   90.00
_cell.angle_beta   90.00
_cell.angle_gamma   90.00
#
_symmetry.space_group_name_H-M   'P 1'
#
loop_
_entity.id
_entity.type
_entity.pdbx_description
1 polymer ?
#
loop_
_entity_poly.entity_id
_entity_poly.type
_entity_poly.pdbx_seq_one_letter_code
_entity_poly.pdbx_strand_id
1 'polypeptide(L)'
;MNQDYIIPNNWSIIEEGFNAASVKSSESLFSIGNGAMGQRANFEENYSGSTFQGSYIAGVYYPDKTKVGWWKNGYPKYFAKVLNAPNWIGIHVEVNGEVVDLATCKEIKNFRRELNMKEGWYNRTFEVVLQNETQIQVNVTRFLSLDIDEVGAIKYEITPINTDAKVVFVPYLDSGIENEDTNWEEKFWETLTVKSDENKAFIVARTLKTNFVVATFMQNNVLVNNHTADVLPVEIKKEASKISFSYEIAATKGQTVALQKFGGYTVSTNHAEENLIVAAKKVLQEAQTYGFSGLLEKQKQAWAKIWEMSDITIDGDVKAQQGIRFNIFQLNQTYLGKDSRLNIGPKGFTGEKYGGSTYWDTEAYCIPFYMATKNQNVARSLLEYRYNQLDKAIENAQYNLGFKNGAALYPMVTMNGEECHNEWEITHEEIHRNGAIAFAIFNYYRYTGDYSYIPEKGLEVLIGIARFWFQRATFSKHKNKYVILGVTGPNEYENNVNNNWYTNYIAKWCIDYAFDQIQKVQSEYSKDYQRIMSKVNLNDNELISWKKVSENMYFPYSEEYGVFLQQDGFLDKELVKVADLDKSERPINQKWSWDRILRSPYIKQADTLQGFYFFEDHFTKEQLEKHFDFYEPFTVHESSLSPCVHSIQAAVLGRMEQAYTFYLRTSRLDLDDYNKEVHEGLHITSMAGTWMSIVEGFGGMRVKNDQLHFEPKIPKEWNAYTFKVNFRNAIVKVEVNHQETKVSIEGNQEIDIVVNGKPQLVKNQ
;
A
#
# COMPACT_ATOMS: atom_id res chain seq x y z
N MET A 1 -18.98 -9.80 15.16
CA MET A 1 -17.98 -9.44 16.18
C MET A 1 -16.64 -9.36 15.47
N ASN A 2 -15.85 -8.35 15.80
CA ASN A 2 -14.49 -8.14 15.30
C ASN A 2 -13.56 -9.24 15.84
N GLN A 3 -12.45 -9.52 15.15
CA GLN A 3 -11.47 -10.49 15.62
C GLN A 3 -10.52 -9.81 16.62
N ASP A 4 -10.66 -10.04 17.93
CA ASP A 4 -9.78 -9.45 18.98
C ASP A 4 -8.87 -10.54 19.57
N TYR A 5 -7.98 -11.10 18.75
CA TYR A 5 -7.02 -12.13 19.18
C TYR A 5 -5.55 -11.67 19.15
N ILE A 6 -5.30 -10.45 18.66
CA ILE A 6 -3.96 -9.84 18.69
C ILE A 6 -3.74 -9.18 20.05
N ILE A 7 -2.69 -9.62 20.75
CA ILE A 7 -2.34 -9.07 22.05
C ILE A 7 -1.72 -7.67 21.88
N PRO A 8 -2.23 -6.63 22.59
CA PRO A 8 -1.65 -5.29 22.53
C PRO A 8 -0.20 -5.25 22.99
N ASN A 9 0.68 -4.73 22.14
CA ASN A 9 2.10 -4.54 22.45
C ASN A 9 2.65 -3.35 21.66
N ASN A 10 3.57 -2.60 22.27
CA ASN A 10 4.12 -1.37 21.68
C ASN A 10 4.91 -1.58 20.38
N TRP A 11 5.53 -2.73 20.18
CA TRP A 11 6.46 -2.98 19.07
C TRP A 11 6.22 -4.29 18.33
N SER A 12 5.25 -5.09 18.77
CA SER A 12 4.99 -6.39 18.19
C SER A 12 3.51 -6.62 17.92
N ILE A 13 3.22 -7.37 16.86
CA ILE A 13 1.94 -8.09 16.70
C ILE A 13 2.15 -9.47 17.30
N ILE A 14 1.31 -9.87 18.25
CA ILE A 14 1.46 -11.12 18.98
C ILE A 14 0.14 -11.89 18.92
N GLU A 15 0.20 -13.15 18.48
CA GLU A 15 -0.88 -14.14 18.54
C GLU A 15 -0.42 -15.26 19.48
N GLU A 16 -1.24 -15.59 20.48
CA GLU A 16 -1.00 -16.72 21.39
C GLU A 16 -2.15 -17.73 21.29
N GLY A 17 -1.80 -19.01 21.32
CA GLY A 17 -2.73 -20.10 21.00
C GLY A 17 -2.91 -20.29 19.51
N PHE A 18 -3.16 -21.53 19.09
CA PHE A 18 -3.37 -21.87 17.69
C PHE A 18 -4.87 -22.02 17.41
N ASN A 19 -5.36 -21.30 16.40
CA ASN A 19 -6.71 -21.44 15.88
C ASN A 19 -6.66 -21.64 14.36
N ALA A 20 -7.06 -22.83 13.89
CA ALA A 20 -7.05 -23.16 12.47
C ALA A 20 -7.91 -22.21 11.62
N ALA A 21 -8.98 -21.64 12.19
CA ALA A 21 -9.87 -20.72 11.47
C ALA A 21 -9.28 -19.32 11.26
N SER A 22 -8.26 -18.91 12.03
CA SER A 22 -7.60 -17.61 11.87
C SER A 22 -6.37 -17.66 10.96
N VAL A 23 -5.93 -18.84 10.50
CA VAL A 23 -4.66 -18.98 9.77
C VAL A 23 -4.56 -18.06 8.56
N LYS A 24 -5.58 -17.99 7.69
CA LYS A 24 -5.56 -17.08 6.52
C LYS A 24 -5.47 -15.60 6.91
N SER A 25 -6.12 -15.19 8.01
CA SER A 25 -6.02 -13.81 8.52
C SER A 25 -4.64 -13.55 9.13
N SER A 26 -4.12 -14.47 9.95
CA SER A 26 -2.79 -14.35 10.57
C SER A 26 -1.67 -14.39 9.53
N GLU A 27 -1.86 -15.09 8.41
CA GLU A 27 -0.95 -15.00 7.26
C GLU A 27 -0.86 -13.58 6.68
N SER A 28 -1.97 -12.85 6.58
CA SER A 28 -1.96 -11.44 6.16
C SER A 28 -1.31 -10.55 7.22
N LEU A 29 -1.76 -10.63 8.47
CA LEU A 29 -1.33 -9.75 9.57
C LEU A 29 0.18 -9.82 9.84
N PHE A 30 0.77 -10.99 9.68
CA PHE A 30 2.19 -11.22 9.93
C PHE A 30 3.05 -11.17 8.66
N SER A 31 2.49 -10.70 7.53
CA SER A 31 3.21 -10.59 6.26
C SER A 31 4.45 -9.72 6.38
N ILE A 32 5.48 -10.09 5.62
CA ILE A 32 6.77 -9.39 5.51
C ILE A 32 7.10 -9.08 4.04
N GLY A 33 8.07 -8.20 3.81
CA GLY A 33 8.29 -7.41 2.61
C GLY A 33 9.56 -6.55 2.75
N ASN A 34 10.25 -6.28 1.64
CA ASN A 34 11.41 -5.38 1.62
C ASN A 34 11.36 -4.38 0.45
N GLY A 35 10.17 -4.15 -0.10
CA GLY A 35 9.96 -3.34 -1.31
C GLY A 35 10.31 -4.02 -2.63
N ALA A 36 11.16 -5.06 -2.64
CA ALA A 36 11.51 -5.83 -3.85
C ALA A 36 10.74 -7.15 -3.95
N MET A 37 10.42 -7.76 -2.81
CA MET A 37 9.56 -8.92 -2.70
C MET A 37 8.78 -8.88 -1.38
N GLY A 38 7.75 -9.72 -1.29
CA GLY A 38 7.06 -9.95 -0.03
C GLY A 38 6.47 -11.35 0.08
N GLN A 39 6.05 -11.68 1.29
CA GLN A 39 5.74 -13.02 1.73
C GLN A 39 4.65 -12.95 2.80
N ARG A 40 3.50 -13.56 2.51
CA ARG A 40 2.48 -13.85 3.53
C ARG A 40 3.08 -14.74 4.61
N ALA A 41 2.59 -14.65 5.84
CA ALA A 41 3.09 -15.45 6.96
C ALA A 41 2.66 -16.93 6.92
N ASN A 42 2.73 -17.55 5.73
CA ASN A 42 2.60 -18.98 5.54
C ASN A 42 3.68 -19.71 6.34
N PHE A 43 3.31 -20.88 6.85
CA PHE A 43 4.22 -21.78 7.55
C PHE A 43 5.26 -22.34 6.57
N GLU A 44 6.48 -22.48 7.05
CA GLU A 44 7.59 -23.06 6.31
C GLU A 44 7.39 -24.56 6.12
N GLU A 45 6.95 -25.23 7.18
CA GLU A 45 6.56 -26.65 7.18
C GLU A 45 5.18 -26.90 6.60
N ASN A 46 4.83 -28.19 6.50
CA ASN A 46 3.54 -28.61 5.99
C ASN A 46 2.40 -28.07 6.86
N TYR A 47 1.37 -27.61 6.19
CA TYR A 47 0.10 -27.30 6.82
C TYR A 47 -1.03 -27.79 5.91
N SER A 48 -1.73 -28.84 6.33
CA SER A 48 -2.81 -29.43 5.52
C SER A 48 -4.17 -28.74 5.70
N GLY A 49 -4.26 -27.77 6.63
CA GLY A 49 -5.44 -26.94 6.83
C GLY A 49 -5.61 -25.84 5.78
N SER A 50 -6.64 -25.01 5.94
CA SER A 50 -6.89 -23.90 5.02
C SER A 50 -5.82 -22.80 5.17
N THR A 51 -5.11 -22.54 4.07
CA THR A 51 -4.03 -21.55 3.96
C THR A 51 -4.18 -20.80 2.64
N PHE A 52 -3.65 -19.59 2.57
CA PHE A 52 -3.51 -18.84 1.33
C PHE A 52 -2.02 -18.57 1.09
N GLN A 53 -1.39 -19.43 0.29
CA GLN A 53 0.02 -19.29 -0.07
C GLN A 53 0.25 -18.06 -0.95
N GLY A 54 1.12 -17.15 -0.52
CA GLY A 54 1.45 -15.97 -1.32
C GLY A 54 2.87 -15.48 -1.11
N SER A 55 3.67 -15.57 -2.17
CA SER A 55 4.95 -14.90 -2.34
C SER A 55 4.82 -13.94 -3.51
N TYR A 56 5.38 -12.73 -3.44
CA TYR A 56 5.19 -11.72 -4.48
C TYR A 56 6.51 -11.05 -4.83
N ILE A 57 6.69 -10.72 -6.10
CA ILE A 57 7.88 -10.00 -6.58
C ILE A 57 7.44 -8.66 -7.18
N ALA A 58 8.07 -7.58 -6.74
CA ALA A 58 7.72 -6.25 -7.18
C ALA A 58 7.93 -6.08 -8.69
N GLY A 59 6.92 -5.53 -9.37
CA GLY A 59 6.97 -5.28 -10.82
C GLY A 59 6.80 -6.51 -11.72
N VAL A 60 6.68 -7.72 -11.16
CA VAL A 60 6.37 -8.94 -11.92
C VAL A 60 4.85 -9.16 -11.91
N TYR A 61 4.23 -9.03 -13.08
CA TYR A 61 2.79 -9.14 -13.24
C TYR A 61 2.41 -9.98 -14.46
N TYR A 62 1.13 -10.34 -14.53
CA TYR A 62 0.54 -11.10 -15.61
C TYR A 62 -0.75 -10.45 -16.13
N PRO A 63 -0.92 -10.32 -17.45
CA PRO A 63 -2.15 -9.85 -18.07
C PRO A 63 -3.15 -11.00 -18.16
N ASP A 64 -4.03 -11.12 -17.16
CA ASP A 64 -5.13 -12.08 -17.21
C ASP A 64 -6.24 -11.55 -18.13
N LYS A 65 -6.82 -12.41 -18.96
CA LYS A 65 -7.80 -11.97 -19.97
C LYS A 65 -9.03 -11.40 -19.27
N THR A 66 -9.46 -10.21 -19.71
CA THR A 66 -10.65 -9.54 -19.16
C THR A 66 -11.87 -10.45 -19.27
N LYS A 67 -12.56 -10.63 -18.13
CA LYS A 67 -13.81 -11.36 -18.01
C LYS A 67 -14.89 -10.38 -17.58
N VAL A 68 -15.93 -10.24 -18.39
CA VAL A 68 -17.09 -9.37 -18.12
C VAL A 68 -18.35 -10.06 -18.61
N GLY A 69 -19.49 -9.75 -17.98
CA GLY A 69 -20.79 -10.26 -18.44
C GLY A 69 -21.17 -9.72 -19.83
N TRP A 70 -20.91 -8.42 -20.08
CA TRP A 70 -21.20 -7.75 -21.34
C TRP A 70 -20.06 -6.80 -21.71
N TRP A 71 -19.46 -7.02 -22.87
CA TRP A 71 -18.38 -6.15 -23.37
C TRP A 71 -18.88 -4.74 -23.69
N LYS A 72 -18.12 -3.72 -23.26
CA LYS A 72 -18.31 -2.32 -23.65
C LYS A 72 -17.09 -1.86 -24.45
N ASN A 73 -17.33 -1.07 -25.48
CA ASN A 73 -16.23 -0.45 -26.23
C ASN A 73 -15.39 0.40 -25.27
N GLY A 74 -14.07 0.26 -25.36
CA GLY A 74 -13.13 0.92 -24.45
C GLY A 74 -12.77 0.11 -23.20
N TYR A 75 -13.30 -1.11 -23.01
CA TYR A 75 -12.77 -2.00 -21.98
C TYR A 75 -11.34 -2.47 -22.29
N PRO A 76 -10.51 -2.63 -21.25
CA PRO A 76 -9.18 -3.17 -21.42
C PRO A 76 -9.25 -4.65 -21.79
N LYS A 77 -8.25 -5.10 -22.55
CA LYS A 77 -8.18 -6.49 -23.04
C LYS A 77 -7.73 -7.47 -21.96
N TYR A 78 -7.10 -6.97 -20.91
CA TYR A 78 -6.62 -7.75 -19.78
C TYR A 78 -6.79 -6.98 -18.47
N PHE A 79 -6.85 -7.71 -17.36
CA PHE A 79 -6.69 -7.21 -16.00
C PHE A 79 -5.32 -7.69 -15.50
N ALA A 80 -4.38 -6.76 -15.28
CA ALA A 80 -3.06 -7.13 -14.78
C ALA A 80 -3.13 -7.49 -13.28
N LYS A 81 -2.45 -8.58 -12.91
CA LYS A 81 -2.31 -9.02 -11.52
C LYS A 81 -0.85 -9.31 -11.18
N VAL A 82 -0.39 -8.94 -9.99
CA VAL A 82 0.84 -9.46 -9.39
C VAL A 82 0.63 -10.95 -9.16
N LEU A 83 1.64 -11.73 -9.53
CA LEU A 83 1.57 -13.18 -9.44
C LEU A 83 2.00 -13.67 -8.07
N ASN A 84 1.40 -14.78 -7.64
CA ASN A 84 2.08 -15.64 -6.69
C ASN A 84 3.39 -16.09 -7.35
N ALA A 85 4.50 -15.98 -6.64
CA ALA A 85 5.83 -16.26 -7.14
C ALA A 85 6.23 -17.70 -6.78
N PRO A 86 7.21 -18.31 -7.49
CA PRO A 86 7.73 -19.61 -7.11
C PRO A 86 8.15 -19.64 -5.63
N ASN A 87 7.74 -20.68 -4.90
CA ASN A 87 7.95 -20.78 -3.46
C ASN A 87 9.44 -20.98 -3.13
N TRP A 88 9.97 -20.11 -2.27
CA TRP A 88 11.31 -20.24 -1.71
C TRP A 88 11.34 -20.58 -0.21
N ILE A 89 10.23 -20.44 0.52
CA ILE A 89 10.21 -20.61 2.00
C ILE A 89 10.06 -22.07 2.44
N GLY A 90 9.56 -22.95 1.57
CA GLY A 90 9.17 -24.31 1.94
C GLY A 90 10.27 -25.16 2.54
N ILE A 91 9.99 -25.77 3.69
CA ILE A 91 10.83 -26.71 4.43
C ILE A 91 9.93 -27.85 4.93
N HIS A 92 9.85 -28.96 4.22
CA HIS A 92 9.16 -30.13 4.75
C HIS A 92 9.96 -30.72 5.91
N VAL A 93 9.29 -31.12 6.99
CA VAL A 93 9.92 -31.57 8.23
C VAL A 93 9.29 -32.87 8.69
N GLU A 94 10.14 -33.86 8.95
CA GLU A 94 9.74 -35.11 9.60
C GLU A 94 10.55 -35.33 10.88
N VAL A 95 9.90 -35.90 11.90
CA VAL A 95 10.54 -36.34 13.14
C VAL A 95 10.15 -37.78 13.43
N ASN A 96 11.13 -38.67 13.43
CA ASN A 96 10.92 -40.13 13.54
C ASN A 96 9.93 -40.66 12.49
N GLY A 97 9.99 -40.13 11.27
CA GLY A 97 9.14 -40.52 10.14
C GLY A 97 7.71 -39.95 10.15
N GLU A 98 7.38 -39.08 11.11
CA GLU A 98 6.08 -38.40 11.17
C GLU A 98 6.24 -36.94 10.73
N VAL A 99 5.34 -36.46 9.87
CA VAL A 99 5.36 -35.09 9.35
C VAL A 99 4.94 -34.10 10.43
N VAL A 100 5.67 -32.98 10.53
CA VAL A 100 5.24 -31.85 11.38
C VAL A 100 4.18 -31.05 10.64
N ASP A 101 2.93 -31.16 11.08
CA ASP A 101 1.77 -30.45 10.52
C ASP A 101 0.78 -30.04 11.62
N LEU A 102 0.68 -28.72 11.88
CA LEU A 102 -0.19 -28.18 12.92
C LEU A 102 -1.69 -28.47 12.69
N ALA A 103 -2.12 -28.83 11.48
CA ALA A 103 -3.51 -29.22 11.25
C ALA A 103 -3.81 -30.64 11.77
N THR A 104 -2.80 -31.49 11.91
CA THR A 104 -2.96 -32.93 12.18
C THR A 104 -2.22 -33.42 13.42
N CYS A 105 -1.35 -32.63 14.03
CA CYS A 105 -0.71 -32.96 15.31
C CYS A 105 -1.74 -33.34 16.40
N LYS A 106 -1.36 -34.26 17.29
CA LYS A 106 -2.23 -34.77 18.36
C LYS A 106 -2.54 -33.69 19.40
N GLU A 107 -1.57 -32.83 19.69
CA GLU A 107 -1.70 -31.73 20.65
C GLU A 107 -0.74 -30.60 20.28
N ILE A 108 -1.17 -29.35 20.48
CA ILE A 108 -0.37 -28.13 20.29
C ILE A 108 -0.38 -27.35 21.60
N LYS A 109 0.81 -26.98 22.09
CA LYS A 109 1.03 -26.19 23.31
C LYS A 109 1.91 -24.98 23.01
N ASN A 110 1.78 -23.97 23.86
CA ASN A 110 2.67 -22.80 23.88
C ASN A 110 2.85 -22.16 22.48
N PHE A 111 1.82 -22.22 21.64
CA PHE A 111 1.87 -21.58 20.33
C PHE A 111 1.92 -20.08 20.51
N ARG A 112 2.92 -19.46 19.90
CA ARG A 112 3.08 -18.02 19.85
C ARG A 112 3.63 -17.61 18.50
N ARG A 113 3.02 -16.60 17.90
CA ARG A 113 3.49 -15.95 16.67
C ARG A 113 3.75 -14.49 16.99
N GLU A 114 4.90 -13.98 16.55
CA GLU A 114 5.31 -12.59 16.76
C GLU A 114 5.84 -11.98 15.46
N LEU A 115 5.31 -10.80 15.12
CA LEU A 115 5.93 -9.89 14.17
C LEU A 115 6.55 -8.76 14.96
N ASN A 116 7.87 -8.75 15.11
CA ASN A 116 8.58 -7.67 15.77
C ASN A 116 8.81 -6.54 14.77
N MET A 117 8.04 -5.46 14.93
CA MET A 117 8.07 -4.32 14.01
C MET A 117 9.31 -3.45 14.21
N LYS A 118 9.86 -3.43 15.43
CA LYS A 118 11.06 -2.64 15.78
C LYS A 118 12.30 -3.14 15.06
N GLU A 119 12.45 -4.46 15.01
CA GLU A 119 13.63 -5.15 14.48
C GLU A 119 13.38 -5.80 13.11
N GLY A 120 12.11 -5.90 12.68
CA GLY A 120 11.74 -6.33 11.34
C GLY A 120 11.89 -7.81 11.06
N TRP A 121 11.50 -8.64 12.02
CA TRP A 121 11.49 -10.10 11.87
C TRP A 121 10.16 -10.70 12.30
N TYR A 122 9.87 -11.85 11.71
CA TYR A 122 8.80 -12.76 12.09
C TYR A 122 9.38 -13.92 12.91
N ASN A 123 8.69 -14.30 13.97
CA ASN A 123 9.01 -15.47 14.79
C ASN A 123 7.76 -16.29 15.09
N ARG A 124 7.91 -17.62 15.12
CA ARG A 124 6.86 -18.54 15.56
C ARG A 124 7.45 -19.64 16.41
N THR A 125 6.89 -19.82 17.60
CA THR A 125 7.26 -20.87 18.55
C THR A 125 6.05 -21.72 18.91
N PHE A 126 6.26 -23.02 19.09
CA PHE A 126 5.23 -23.93 19.57
C PHE A 126 5.85 -25.24 20.07
N GLU A 127 5.10 -25.97 20.87
CA GLU A 127 5.39 -27.35 21.24
C GLU A 127 4.27 -28.24 20.68
N VAL A 128 4.61 -29.38 20.09
CA VAL A 128 3.62 -30.33 19.59
C VAL A 128 3.89 -31.75 20.07
N VAL A 129 2.81 -32.50 20.21
CA VAL A 129 2.81 -33.97 20.28
C VAL A 129 2.42 -34.48 18.90
N LEU A 130 3.34 -35.17 18.23
CA LEU A 130 3.08 -35.79 16.93
C LEU A 130 2.27 -37.08 17.08
N GLN A 131 1.76 -37.63 15.97
CA GLN A 131 0.97 -38.88 15.99
C GLN A 131 1.77 -40.09 16.48
N ASN A 132 3.10 -40.08 16.32
CA ASN A 132 4.00 -41.09 16.85
C ASN A 132 4.39 -40.87 18.33
N GLU A 133 3.67 -40.01 19.06
CA GLU A 133 3.91 -39.61 20.46
C GLU A 133 5.23 -38.86 20.72
N THR A 134 6.00 -38.52 19.68
CA THR A 134 7.20 -37.69 19.83
C THR A 134 6.77 -36.27 20.18
N GLN A 135 7.39 -35.70 21.21
CA GLN A 135 7.20 -34.32 21.63
C GLN A 135 8.37 -33.48 21.15
N ILE A 136 8.08 -32.39 20.45
CA ILE A 136 9.09 -31.46 19.96
C ILE A 136 8.72 -30.03 20.29
N GLN A 137 9.73 -29.21 20.50
CA GLN A 137 9.63 -27.75 20.48
C GLN A 137 10.16 -27.25 19.15
N VAL A 138 9.44 -26.31 18.54
CA VAL A 138 9.82 -25.64 17.30
C VAL A 138 10.00 -24.15 17.54
N ASN A 139 11.05 -23.57 16.96
CA ASN A 139 11.25 -22.12 16.87
C ASN A 139 11.65 -21.76 15.44
N VAL A 140 10.87 -20.89 14.80
CA VAL A 140 11.14 -20.43 13.43
C VAL A 140 11.29 -18.92 13.43
N THR A 141 12.42 -18.41 12.92
CA THR A 141 12.64 -16.98 12.72
C THR A 141 12.88 -16.69 11.25
N ARG A 142 12.18 -15.70 10.68
CA ARG A 142 12.24 -15.32 9.26
C ARG A 142 12.24 -13.81 9.07
N PHE A 143 12.97 -13.33 8.08
CA PHE A 143 12.91 -11.94 7.62
C PHE A 143 13.34 -11.83 6.14
N LEU A 144 12.93 -10.75 5.48
CA LEU A 144 13.44 -10.34 4.17
C LEU A 144 14.43 -9.20 4.38
N SER A 145 15.61 -9.29 3.80
CA SER A 145 16.67 -8.30 4.01
C SER A 145 16.30 -6.96 3.40
N LEU A 146 16.41 -5.88 4.18
CA LEU A 146 16.30 -4.51 3.66
C LEU A 146 17.59 -4.01 2.97
N ASP A 147 18.72 -4.66 3.21
CA ASP A 147 20.04 -4.27 2.66
C ASP A 147 20.36 -4.99 1.34
N ILE A 148 19.90 -6.24 1.19
CA ILE A 148 20.12 -7.10 0.02
C ILE A 148 18.74 -7.49 -0.51
N ASP A 149 18.25 -6.76 -1.50
CA ASP A 149 16.85 -6.78 -1.94
C ASP A 149 16.36 -8.18 -2.36
N GLU A 150 17.26 -9.03 -2.87
CA GLU A 150 16.94 -10.32 -3.46
C GLU A 150 16.84 -11.49 -2.45
N VAL A 151 17.19 -11.30 -1.17
CA VAL A 151 17.33 -12.42 -0.21
C VAL A 151 16.52 -12.27 1.08
N GLY A 152 15.89 -13.36 1.49
CA GLY A 152 15.36 -13.61 2.81
C GLY A 152 16.13 -14.71 3.52
N ALA A 153 15.96 -14.77 4.84
CA ALA A 153 16.62 -15.75 5.70
C ALA A 153 15.60 -16.42 6.61
N ILE A 154 15.72 -17.73 6.77
CA ILE A 154 14.91 -18.56 7.67
C ILE A 154 15.87 -19.34 8.58
N LYS A 155 15.58 -19.36 9.88
CA LYS A 155 16.16 -20.31 10.83
C LYS A 155 15.03 -21.14 11.42
N TYR A 156 14.99 -22.43 11.10
CA TYR A 156 14.01 -23.38 11.60
C TYR A 156 14.68 -24.31 12.60
N GLU A 157 14.24 -24.29 13.86
CA GLU A 157 14.86 -25.02 14.96
C GLU A 157 13.88 -26.06 15.53
N ILE A 158 14.39 -27.26 15.83
CA ILE A 158 13.65 -28.36 16.46
C ILE A 158 14.44 -28.87 17.65
N THR A 159 13.77 -29.02 18.78
CA THR A 159 14.32 -29.63 20.00
C THR A 159 13.43 -30.80 20.42
N PRO A 160 13.90 -32.06 20.37
CA PRO A 160 13.16 -33.19 20.92
C PRO A 160 13.03 -33.08 22.44
N ILE A 161 11.81 -33.23 22.97
CA ILE A 161 11.50 -32.99 24.40
C ILE A 161 11.49 -34.30 25.19
N ASN A 162 10.84 -35.35 24.68
CA ASN A 162 10.57 -36.56 25.47
C ASN A 162 11.49 -37.74 25.12
N THR A 163 12.02 -37.81 23.90
CA THR A 163 12.88 -38.90 23.40
C THR A 163 13.97 -38.35 22.47
N ASP A 164 15.00 -39.16 22.22
CA ASP A 164 15.89 -38.96 21.08
C ASP A 164 15.09 -39.05 19.78
N ALA A 165 15.50 -38.31 18.75
CA ALA A 165 14.79 -38.26 17.49
C ALA A 165 15.72 -38.19 16.27
N LYS A 166 15.28 -38.81 15.18
CA LYS A 166 15.79 -38.54 13.84
C LYS A 166 14.96 -37.40 13.24
N VAL A 167 15.59 -36.26 13.01
CA VAL A 167 14.98 -35.10 12.35
C VAL A 167 15.40 -35.08 10.89
N VAL A 168 14.43 -34.95 10.00
CA VAL A 168 14.63 -34.83 8.56
C VAL A 168 14.14 -33.46 8.10
N PHE A 169 15.06 -32.64 7.60
CA PHE A 169 14.73 -31.38 6.94
C PHE A 169 14.77 -31.56 5.44
N VAL A 170 13.68 -31.17 4.77
CA VAL A 170 13.54 -31.24 3.31
C VAL A 170 13.20 -29.84 2.75
N PRO A 171 14.14 -28.86 2.76
CA PRO A 171 13.95 -27.60 2.08
C PRO A 171 13.75 -27.79 0.58
N TYR A 172 12.84 -27.02 -0.01
CA TYR A 172 12.54 -27.08 -1.43
C TYR A 172 12.33 -25.71 -2.07
N LEU A 173 12.43 -25.71 -3.41
CA LEU A 173 11.94 -24.64 -4.29
C LEU A 173 10.83 -25.21 -5.17
N ASP A 174 9.79 -24.43 -5.44
CA ASP A 174 8.65 -24.87 -6.26
C ASP A 174 8.12 -23.77 -7.17
N SER A 175 8.21 -23.95 -8.49
CA SER A 175 7.61 -23.07 -9.50
C SER A 175 6.29 -23.61 -10.06
N GLY A 176 5.79 -24.74 -9.55
CA GLY A 176 4.49 -25.30 -9.89
C GLY A 176 3.32 -24.68 -9.12
N ILE A 177 3.50 -23.46 -8.62
CA ILE A 177 2.52 -22.71 -7.82
C ILE A 177 1.39 -22.15 -8.70
N GLU A 178 0.24 -21.93 -8.06
CA GLU A 178 -0.96 -21.33 -8.65
C GLU A 178 -1.38 -20.10 -7.83
N ASN A 179 -2.20 -19.24 -8.45
CA ASN A 179 -2.83 -18.09 -7.83
C ASN A 179 -4.23 -18.47 -7.34
N GLU A 180 -4.71 -17.92 -6.22
CA GLU A 180 -6.10 -18.16 -5.75
C GLU A 180 -7.11 -17.39 -6.62
N ASP A 181 -6.75 -16.19 -7.11
CA ASP A 181 -7.61 -15.32 -7.94
C ASP A 181 -7.26 -15.39 -9.44
N THR A 182 -7.47 -16.55 -10.07
CA THR A 182 -7.33 -16.70 -11.54
C THR A 182 -8.68 -16.65 -12.25
N ASN A 183 -8.77 -15.94 -13.40
CA ASN A 183 -10.04 -15.85 -14.13
C ASN A 183 -10.43 -17.18 -14.84
N TRP A 184 -9.44 -18.03 -15.12
CA TRP A 184 -9.54 -19.21 -16.00
C TRP A 184 -8.67 -20.43 -15.60
N GLU A 185 -8.21 -20.53 -14.34
CA GLU A 185 -7.35 -21.65 -13.88
C GLU A 185 -6.08 -21.84 -14.75
N GLU A 186 -5.55 -20.73 -15.30
CA GLU A 186 -4.35 -20.74 -16.13
C GLU A 186 -3.08 -20.84 -15.28
N LYS A 187 -2.11 -21.65 -15.72
CA LYS A 187 -0.74 -21.58 -15.20
C LYS A 187 -0.11 -20.27 -15.65
N PHE A 188 0.54 -19.55 -14.74
CA PHE A 188 1.22 -18.29 -15.07
C PHE A 188 2.72 -18.47 -15.33
N TRP A 189 3.31 -19.52 -14.79
CA TRP A 189 4.74 -19.80 -14.85
C TRP A 189 5.06 -21.00 -15.75
N GLU A 190 6.07 -20.82 -16.59
CA GLU A 190 6.77 -21.88 -17.30
C GLU A 190 8.11 -22.12 -16.63
N THR A 191 8.40 -23.35 -16.22
CA THR A 191 9.72 -23.70 -15.67
C THR A 191 10.70 -23.94 -16.81
N LEU A 192 11.74 -23.11 -16.89
CA LEU A 192 12.77 -23.22 -17.93
C LEU A 192 13.91 -24.13 -17.52
N THR A 193 14.33 -24.03 -16.26
CA THR A 193 15.53 -24.73 -15.78
C THR A 193 15.44 -24.99 -14.29
N VAL A 194 15.75 -26.22 -13.89
CA VAL A 194 16.00 -26.60 -12.49
C VAL A 194 17.47 -27.02 -12.38
N LYS A 195 18.24 -26.45 -11.44
CA LYS A 195 19.66 -26.75 -11.21
C LYS A 195 19.96 -26.84 -9.71
N SER A 196 21.02 -27.59 -9.39
CA SER A 196 21.64 -27.61 -8.07
C SER A 196 23.15 -27.50 -8.19
N ASP A 197 23.78 -27.01 -7.14
CA ASP A 197 25.22 -26.86 -7.00
C ASP A 197 25.56 -26.96 -5.51
N GLU A 198 26.09 -28.11 -5.08
CA GLU A 198 26.31 -28.44 -3.66
C GLU A 198 25.04 -28.23 -2.80
N ASN A 199 25.11 -27.36 -1.80
CA ASN A 199 24.03 -26.95 -0.91
C ASN A 199 23.14 -25.84 -1.49
N LYS A 200 23.24 -25.53 -2.78
CA LYS A 200 22.46 -24.49 -3.48
C LYS A 200 21.52 -25.10 -4.51
N ALA A 201 20.32 -24.56 -4.64
CA ALA A 201 19.38 -24.91 -5.70
C ALA A 201 18.83 -23.65 -6.39
N PHE A 202 18.48 -23.80 -7.66
CA PHE A 202 17.97 -22.73 -8.51
C PHE A 202 16.85 -23.25 -9.40
N ILE A 203 15.75 -22.51 -9.47
CA ILE A 203 14.70 -22.69 -10.47
C ILE A 203 14.58 -21.39 -11.27
N VAL A 204 14.78 -21.47 -12.58
CA VAL A 204 14.49 -20.37 -13.51
C VAL A 204 13.13 -20.62 -14.14
N ALA A 205 12.21 -19.68 -13.94
CA ALA A 205 10.87 -19.71 -14.50
C ALA A 205 10.58 -18.42 -15.27
N ARG A 206 9.64 -18.49 -16.21
CA ARG A 206 9.19 -17.37 -17.03
C ARG A 206 7.68 -17.20 -16.94
N THR A 207 7.21 -15.97 -16.87
CA THR A 207 5.78 -15.67 -17.00
C THR A 207 5.32 -15.85 -18.46
N LEU A 208 4.26 -16.61 -18.73
CA LEU A 208 3.87 -17.01 -20.09
C LEU A 208 3.50 -15.85 -21.06
N LYS A 209 2.96 -14.73 -20.57
CA LYS A 209 2.47 -13.62 -21.43
C LYS A 209 3.39 -12.39 -21.41
N THR A 210 4.02 -12.12 -20.27
CA THR A 210 4.88 -10.94 -20.07
C THR A 210 6.37 -11.22 -20.21
N ASN A 211 6.77 -12.49 -20.29
CA ASN A 211 8.17 -12.93 -20.42
C ASN A 211 9.13 -12.42 -19.35
N PHE A 212 8.66 -12.01 -18.16
CA PHE A 212 9.54 -11.83 -17.02
C PHE A 212 10.20 -13.15 -16.67
N VAL A 213 11.52 -13.16 -16.51
CA VAL A 213 12.30 -14.34 -16.12
C VAL A 213 12.79 -14.14 -14.70
N VAL A 214 12.54 -15.15 -13.86
CA VAL A 214 12.87 -15.14 -12.43
C VAL A 214 13.70 -16.37 -12.11
N ALA A 215 14.84 -16.17 -11.45
CA ALA A 215 15.55 -17.26 -10.79
C ALA A 215 15.24 -17.25 -9.29
N THR A 216 14.49 -18.24 -8.86
CA THR A 216 14.26 -18.53 -7.45
C THR A 216 15.39 -19.39 -6.94
N PHE A 217 15.96 -19.05 -5.79
CA PHE A 217 17.13 -19.75 -5.28
C PHE A 217 17.00 -20.08 -3.80
N MET A 218 17.74 -21.11 -3.38
CA MET A 218 17.97 -21.41 -1.98
C MET A 218 19.40 -21.88 -1.75
N GLN A 219 19.83 -21.71 -0.50
CA GLN A 219 21.00 -22.36 0.05
C GLN A 219 20.76 -22.71 1.51
N ASN A 220 21.20 -23.91 1.91
CA ASN A 220 20.91 -24.46 3.22
C ASN A 220 22.18 -24.77 4.03
N ASN A 221 22.14 -24.49 5.33
CA ASN A 221 23.12 -24.93 6.31
C ASN A 221 22.39 -25.62 7.47
N VAL A 222 22.94 -26.73 7.96
CA VAL A 222 22.40 -27.44 9.13
C VAL A 222 23.28 -27.17 10.35
N LEU A 223 22.64 -26.97 11.50
CA LEU A 223 23.30 -26.69 12.76
C LEU A 223 22.83 -27.65 13.84
N VAL A 224 23.74 -28.00 14.75
CA VAL A 224 23.45 -28.73 15.99
C VAL A 224 23.95 -27.88 17.15
N ASN A 225 23.06 -27.52 18.09
CA ASN A 225 23.34 -26.58 19.18
C ASN A 225 24.02 -25.28 18.70
N ASN A 226 23.52 -24.69 17.60
CA ASN A 226 24.07 -23.49 16.94
C ASN A 226 25.49 -23.63 16.35
N HIS A 227 26.04 -24.84 16.26
CA HIS A 227 27.29 -25.11 15.55
C HIS A 227 26.99 -25.76 14.20
N THR A 228 27.65 -25.30 13.13
CA THR A 228 27.51 -25.89 11.79
C THR A 228 27.90 -27.36 11.83
N ALA A 229 27.04 -28.22 11.28
CA ALA A 229 27.24 -29.67 11.27
C ALA A 229 28.03 -30.18 10.04
N ASP A 230 28.41 -29.28 9.12
CA ASP A 230 29.09 -29.55 7.85
C ASP A 230 28.55 -30.78 7.10
N VAL A 231 27.21 -30.86 7.02
CA VAL A 231 26.50 -31.94 6.31
C VAL A 231 26.09 -31.51 4.91
N LEU A 232 26.20 -32.45 3.97
CA LEU A 232 25.62 -32.38 2.63
C LEU A 232 24.28 -33.11 2.61
N PRO A 233 23.38 -32.80 1.67
CA PRO A 233 22.11 -33.51 1.56
C PRO A 233 22.36 -34.98 1.24
N VAL A 234 21.65 -35.86 1.95
CA VAL A 234 21.69 -37.31 1.69
C VAL A 234 20.93 -37.67 0.41
N GLU A 235 19.98 -36.83 0.00
CA GLU A 235 19.22 -36.97 -1.23
C GLU A 235 18.94 -35.59 -1.86
N ILE A 236 19.05 -35.51 -3.19
CA ILE A 236 18.58 -34.38 -3.99
C ILE A 236 17.53 -34.91 -4.96
N LYS A 237 16.27 -34.53 -4.72
CA LYS A 237 15.16 -34.88 -5.62
C LYS A 237 14.86 -33.72 -6.55
N LYS A 238 15.04 -33.98 -7.85
CA LYS A 238 14.80 -33.01 -8.92
C LYS A 238 13.60 -33.45 -9.77
N GLU A 239 12.62 -32.57 -9.88
CA GLU A 239 11.40 -32.74 -10.67
C GLU A 239 11.28 -31.62 -11.72
N ALA A 240 10.19 -31.60 -12.48
CA ALA A 240 10.01 -30.65 -13.59
C ALA A 240 9.90 -29.19 -13.10
N SER A 241 9.19 -28.94 -12.00
CA SER A 241 8.96 -27.61 -11.42
C SER A 241 9.41 -27.50 -9.96
N LYS A 242 10.08 -28.53 -9.43
CA LYS A 242 10.42 -28.63 -8.01
C LYS A 242 11.80 -29.21 -7.82
N ILE A 243 12.52 -28.73 -6.81
CA ILE A 243 13.76 -29.33 -6.33
C ILE A 243 13.81 -29.30 -4.82
N SER A 244 14.24 -30.39 -4.20
CA SER A 244 14.31 -30.54 -2.75
C SER A 244 15.58 -31.26 -2.32
N PHE A 245 16.11 -30.88 -1.17
CA PHE A 245 17.31 -31.47 -0.55
C PHE A 245 16.92 -32.10 0.77
N SER A 246 17.30 -33.35 1.03
CA SER A 246 17.03 -34.03 2.30
C SER A 246 18.27 -34.03 3.20
N TYR A 247 18.13 -33.55 4.44
CA TYR A 247 19.15 -33.59 5.48
C TYR A 247 18.63 -34.40 6.66
N GLU A 248 19.37 -35.43 7.07
CA GLU A 248 19.01 -36.28 8.20
C GLU A 248 19.97 -36.09 9.37
N ILE A 249 19.44 -35.77 10.55
CA ILE A 249 20.23 -35.54 11.75
C ILE A 249 19.64 -36.32 12.92
N ALA A 250 20.49 -37.07 13.61
CA ALA A 250 20.14 -37.63 14.91
C ALA A 250 20.31 -36.56 15.99
N ALA A 251 19.27 -36.31 16.76
CA ALA A 251 19.25 -35.38 17.88
C ALA A 251 18.95 -36.14 19.17
N THR A 252 19.81 -36.00 20.18
CA THR A 252 19.48 -36.50 21.51
C THR A 252 18.39 -35.64 22.15
N LYS A 253 17.66 -36.20 23.12
CA LYS A 253 16.69 -35.44 23.91
C LYS A 253 17.29 -34.14 24.45
N GLY A 254 16.63 -33.02 24.18
CA GLY A 254 17.06 -31.67 24.59
C GLY A 254 18.11 -31.03 23.68
N GLN A 255 18.63 -31.72 22.66
CA GLN A 255 19.56 -31.17 21.68
C GLN A 255 18.79 -30.47 20.56
N THR A 256 19.12 -29.21 20.29
CA THR A 256 18.48 -28.45 19.23
C THR A 256 19.19 -28.69 17.90
N VAL A 257 18.44 -29.05 16.88
CA VAL A 257 18.90 -29.09 15.49
C VAL A 257 18.20 -27.99 14.70
N ALA A 258 18.91 -27.36 13.76
CA ALA A 258 18.36 -26.26 13.00
C ALA A 258 18.75 -26.32 11.52
N LEU A 259 17.84 -25.82 10.67
CA LEU A 259 18.10 -25.51 9.28
C LEU A 259 18.13 -23.99 9.11
N GLN A 260 19.24 -23.45 8.60
CA GLN A 260 19.31 -22.09 8.07
C GLN A 260 19.12 -22.15 6.55
N LYS A 261 18.13 -21.42 6.05
CA LYS A 261 17.84 -21.30 4.62
C LYS A 261 17.93 -19.85 4.19
N PHE A 262 18.82 -19.55 3.25
CA PHE A 262 18.86 -18.27 2.53
C PHE A 262 18.22 -18.47 1.17
N GLY A 263 17.25 -17.65 0.80
CA GLY A 263 16.57 -17.79 -0.49
C GLY A 263 15.81 -16.54 -0.89
N GLY A 264 15.31 -16.54 -2.13
CA GLY A 264 14.62 -15.38 -2.70
C GLY A 264 14.71 -15.40 -4.21
N TYR A 265 14.81 -14.22 -4.83
CA TYR A 265 14.60 -14.02 -6.26
C TYR A 265 15.62 -13.08 -6.90
N THR A 266 16.19 -13.48 -8.02
CA THR A 266 16.76 -12.53 -9.00
C THR A 266 15.85 -12.45 -10.22
N VAL A 267 15.69 -11.25 -10.79
CA VAL A 267 14.69 -10.98 -11.83
C VAL A 267 15.28 -10.31 -13.06
N SER A 268 14.70 -10.58 -14.23
CA SER A 268 15.16 -10.06 -15.52
C SER A 268 15.01 -8.54 -15.67
N THR A 269 14.23 -7.91 -14.80
CA THR A 269 14.13 -6.45 -14.72
C THR A 269 15.36 -5.80 -14.08
N ASN A 270 16.16 -6.55 -13.31
CA ASN A 270 17.35 -6.04 -12.60
C ASN A 270 18.67 -6.64 -13.12
N HIS A 271 18.59 -7.79 -13.78
CA HIS A 271 19.75 -8.48 -14.35
C HIS A 271 19.43 -9.01 -15.74
N ALA A 272 20.45 -9.17 -16.59
CA ALA A 272 20.28 -9.88 -17.86
C ALA A 272 19.81 -11.33 -17.63
N GLU A 273 18.88 -11.80 -18.46
CA GLU A 273 18.21 -13.10 -18.28
C GLU A 273 19.19 -14.28 -18.18
N GLU A 274 20.22 -14.28 -19.02
CA GLU A 274 21.28 -15.30 -19.04
C GLU A 274 22.14 -15.33 -17.76
N ASN A 275 22.12 -14.25 -16.97
CA ASN A 275 22.95 -14.06 -15.79
C ASN A 275 22.19 -14.21 -14.47
N LEU A 276 20.90 -14.56 -14.48
CA LEU A 276 20.09 -14.62 -13.25
C LEU A 276 20.64 -15.57 -12.19
N ILE A 277 21.11 -16.77 -12.60
CA ILE A 277 21.75 -17.72 -11.67
C ILE A 277 23.10 -17.18 -11.17
N VAL A 278 23.85 -16.46 -12.00
CA VAL A 278 25.12 -15.83 -11.60
C VAL A 278 24.87 -14.75 -10.55
N ALA A 279 23.86 -13.91 -10.75
CA ALA A 279 23.41 -12.92 -9.77
C ALA A 279 22.96 -13.61 -8.46
N ALA A 280 22.16 -14.67 -8.54
CA ALA A 280 21.70 -15.43 -7.38
C ALA A 280 22.87 -16.04 -6.59
N LYS A 281 23.89 -16.57 -7.28
CA LYS A 281 25.12 -17.07 -6.64
C LYS A 281 25.88 -15.98 -5.91
N LYS A 282 25.95 -14.77 -6.46
CA LYS A 282 26.59 -13.61 -5.82
C LYS A 282 25.84 -13.18 -4.56
N VAL A 283 24.51 -13.08 -4.64
CA VAL A 283 23.63 -12.77 -3.50
C VAL A 283 23.81 -13.81 -2.38
N LEU A 284 23.80 -15.10 -2.73
CA LEU A 284 24.02 -16.18 -1.77
C LEU A 284 25.41 -16.13 -1.13
N GLN A 285 26.46 -15.83 -1.90
CA GLN A 285 27.82 -15.68 -1.37
C GLN A 285 27.90 -14.53 -0.35
N GLU A 286 27.23 -13.41 -0.62
CA GLU A 286 27.15 -12.28 0.31
C GLU A 286 26.36 -12.66 1.58
N ALA A 287 25.21 -13.31 1.42
CA ALA A 287 24.41 -13.82 2.54
C ALA A 287 25.19 -14.83 3.40
N GLN A 288 25.98 -15.72 2.80
CA GLN A 288 26.87 -16.65 3.51
C GLN A 288 27.94 -15.93 4.32
N THR A 289 28.50 -14.86 3.76
CA THR A 289 29.58 -14.09 4.40
C THR A 289 29.09 -13.45 5.69
N TYR A 290 27.86 -12.91 5.71
CA TYR A 290 27.25 -12.37 6.93
C TYR A 290 26.68 -13.46 7.84
N GLY A 291 26.20 -14.58 7.28
CA GLY A 291 25.45 -15.59 7.99
C GLY A 291 24.10 -15.07 8.52
N PHE A 292 23.33 -15.94 9.18
CA PHE A 292 21.99 -15.57 9.67
C PHE A 292 22.05 -14.43 10.69
N SER A 293 22.92 -14.53 11.69
CA SER A 293 23.05 -13.52 12.75
C SER A 293 23.53 -12.17 12.22
N GLY A 294 24.47 -12.16 11.27
CA GLY A 294 24.95 -10.92 10.66
C GLY A 294 23.88 -10.25 9.80
N LEU A 295 23.12 -11.02 9.02
CA LEU A 295 21.97 -10.48 8.26
C LEU A 295 20.87 -9.95 9.19
N LEU A 296 20.59 -10.64 10.30
CA LEU A 296 19.60 -10.19 11.28
C LEU A 296 20.03 -8.89 11.95
N GLU A 297 21.31 -8.73 12.27
CA GLU A 297 21.84 -7.47 12.81
C GLU A 297 21.72 -6.32 11.80
N LYS A 298 22.02 -6.58 10.53
CA LYS A 298 21.80 -5.59 9.45
C LYS A 298 20.32 -5.22 9.32
N GLN A 299 19.42 -6.19 9.41
CA GLN A 299 17.97 -5.96 9.40
C GLN A 299 17.55 -5.01 10.54
N LYS A 300 18.02 -5.27 11.76
CA LYS A 300 17.77 -4.41 12.94
C LYS A 300 18.26 -2.99 12.72
N GLN A 301 19.46 -2.82 12.17
CA GLN A 301 20.04 -1.51 11.87
C GLN A 301 19.26 -0.77 10.78
N ALA A 302 18.81 -1.47 9.75
CA ALA A 302 18.00 -0.88 8.69
C ALA A 302 16.63 -0.41 9.22
N TRP A 303 15.97 -1.22 10.06
CA TRP A 303 14.72 -0.83 10.71
C TRP A 303 14.89 0.31 11.71
N ALA A 304 15.97 0.31 12.49
CA ALA A 304 16.28 1.43 13.39
C ALA A 304 16.32 2.77 12.63
N LYS A 305 17.00 2.82 11.48
CA LYS A 305 17.05 4.01 10.60
C LYS A 305 15.68 4.42 10.06
N ILE A 306 14.82 3.46 9.74
CA ILE A 306 13.44 3.75 9.31
C ILE A 306 12.65 4.38 10.47
N TRP A 307 12.75 3.80 11.66
CA TRP A 307 12.03 4.26 12.85
C TRP A 307 12.52 5.61 13.37
N GLU A 308 13.80 5.95 13.17
CA GLU A 308 14.34 7.28 13.50
C GLU A 308 13.51 8.43 12.92
N MET A 309 13.01 8.27 11.69
CA MET A 309 12.21 9.28 10.99
C MET A 309 10.72 9.05 11.02
N SER A 310 10.28 7.79 11.01
CA SER A 310 8.88 7.45 10.80
C SER A 310 8.12 7.09 12.07
N ASP A 311 8.77 6.88 13.23
CA ASP A 311 8.04 6.51 14.44
C ASP A 311 7.07 7.62 14.89
N ILE A 312 5.90 7.18 15.34
CA ILE A 312 4.95 8.00 16.07
C ILE A 312 4.76 7.37 17.43
N THR A 313 5.10 8.11 18.48
CA THR A 313 4.88 7.65 19.85
C THR A 313 3.51 8.12 20.34
N ILE A 314 2.80 7.24 21.02
CA ILE A 314 1.53 7.52 21.69
C ILE A 314 1.66 6.99 23.11
N ASP A 315 1.51 7.87 24.10
CA ASP A 315 1.48 7.50 25.52
C ASP A 315 0.03 7.46 26.03
N GLY A 316 -0.27 6.48 26.89
CA GLY A 316 -1.60 6.25 27.47
C GLY A 316 -2.48 5.23 26.73
N ASP A 317 -2.18 4.89 25.47
CA ASP A 317 -2.99 3.94 24.67
C ASP A 317 -2.12 2.97 23.85
N VAL A 318 -1.90 1.77 24.39
CA VAL A 318 -1.09 0.72 23.75
C VAL A 318 -1.75 0.18 22.47
N LYS A 319 -3.08 0.15 22.38
CA LYS A 319 -3.77 -0.35 21.18
C LYS A 319 -3.61 0.63 20.02
N ALA A 320 -3.69 1.94 20.28
CA ALA A 320 -3.38 2.97 19.29
C ALA A 320 -1.90 2.97 18.90
N GLN A 321 -0.99 2.86 19.87
CA GLN A 321 0.46 2.78 19.62
C GLN A 321 0.83 1.59 18.73
N GLN A 322 0.26 0.40 19.02
CA GLN A 322 0.44 -0.79 18.20
C GLN A 322 -0.10 -0.56 16.78
N GLY A 323 -1.30 0.02 16.68
CA GLY A 323 -1.94 0.33 15.41
C GLY A 323 -1.07 1.21 14.53
N ILE A 324 -0.67 2.40 14.98
CA ILE A 324 0.12 3.32 14.14
C ILE A 324 1.46 2.70 13.71
N ARG A 325 2.17 1.98 14.60
CA ARG A 325 3.43 1.32 14.24
C ARG A 325 3.21 0.19 13.24
N PHE A 326 2.12 -0.58 13.34
CA PHE A 326 1.79 -1.60 12.36
C PHE A 326 1.57 -1.01 10.96
N ASN A 327 0.80 0.07 10.89
CA ASN A 327 0.54 0.78 9.63
C ASN A 327 1.85 1.28 9.00
N ILE A 328 2.70 1.95 9.78
CA ILE A 328 3.99 2.48 9.30
C ILE A 328 4.96 1.37 8.90
N PHE A 329 4.98 0.28 9.66
CA PHE A 329 5.78 -0.90 9.35
C PHE A 329 5.40 -1.48 7.98
N GLN A 330 4.12 -1.74 7.74
CA GLN A 330 3.64 -2.36 6.51
C GLN A 330 3.78 -1.45 5.27
N LEU A 331 3.64 -0.12 5.42
CA LEU A 331 3.98 0.83 4.35
C LEU A 331 5.45 0.73 3.93
N ASN A 332 6.37 0.61 4.90
CA ASN A 332 7.80 0.46 4.64
C ASN A 332 8.18 -0.94 4.13
N GLN A 333 7.43 -1.98 4.47
CA GLN A 333 7.59 -3.33 3.91
C GLN A 333 7.19 -3.38 2.43
N THR A 334 6.20 -2.56 2.04
CA THR A 334 5.66 -2.54 0.67
C THR A 334 6.47 -1.66 -0.27
N TYR A 335 6.89 -0.46 0.17
CA TYR A 335 7.63 0.46 -0.69
C TYR A 335 8.67 1.26 0.07
N LEU A 336 9.92 1.20 -0.41
CA LEU A 336 11.06 1.92 0.17
C LEU A 336 11.54 3.11 -0.68
N GLY A 337 11.02 3.25 -1.91
CA GLY A 337 11.45 4.31 -2.83
C GLY A 337 12.81 4.07 -3.50
N LYS A 338 13.26 2.82 -3.61
CA LYS A 338 14.53 2.46 -4.25
C LYS A 338 14.43 2.32 -5.79
N ASP A 339 13.22 2.16 -6.32
CA ASP A 339 12.97 1.91 -7.75
C ASP A 339 11.77 2.74 -8.25
N SER A 340 11.99 3.58 -9.26
CA SER A 340 10.97 4.45 -9.86
C SER A 340 10.03 3.72 -10.83
N ARG A 341 10.27 2.43 -11.10
CA ARG A 341 9.37 1.56 -11.87
C ARG A 341 8.27 0.96 -11.00
N LEU A 342 8.41 1.03 -9.68
CA LEU A 342 7.50 0.42 -8.71
C LEU A 342 6.51 1.44 -8.14
N ASN A 343 5.39 0.94 -7.64
CA ASN A 343 4.35 1.69 -6.96
C ASN A 343 3.78 0.85 -5.79
N ILE A 344 2.71 1.33 -5.16
CA ILE A 344 2.10 0.75 -3.97
C ILE A 344 0.75 0.15 -4.36
N GLY A 345 0.62 -1.17 -4.29
CA GLY A 345 -0.66 -1.84 -4.48
C GLY A 345 -1.58 -1.70 -3.27
N PRO A 346 -2.93 -1.66 -3.42
CA PRO A 346 -3.87 -1.54 -2.31
C PRO A 346 -3.68 -2.57 -1.20
N LYS A 347 -3.23 -3.79 -1.54
CA LYS A 347 -2.89 -4.85 -0.57
C LYS A 347 -1.40 -5.20 -0.50
N GLY A 348 -0.53 -4.39 -1.11
CA GLY A 348 0.92 -4.60 -1.15
C GLY A 348 1.29 -6.04 -1.49
N PHE A 349 2.17 -6.65 -0.70
CA PHE A 349 2.61 -8.04 -0.85
C PHE A 349 1.90 -9.01 0.11
N THR A 350 0.63 -8.74 0.42
CA THR A 350 -0.08 -9.46 1.49
C THR A 350 -1.29 -10.23 0.98
N GLY A 351 -1.61 -10.17 -0.31
CA GLY A 351 -2.76 -10.86 -0.90
C GLY A 351 -2.94 -10.52 -2.37
N GLU A 352 -3.88 -11.20 -3.03
CA GLU A 352 -4.09 -11.07 -4.48
C GLU A 352 -5.23 -10.11 -4.87
N LYS A 353 -6.17 -9.79 -3.96
CA LYS A 353 -7.29 -8.88 -4.25
C LYS A 353 -6.76 -7.49 -4.66
N TYR A 354 -7.41 -6.89 -5.66
CA TYR A 354 -6.99 -5.69 -6.39
C TYR A 354 -5.76 -5.87 -7.30
N GLY A 355 -5.23 -7.09 -7.41
CA GLY A 355 -4.17 -7.46 -8.35
C GLY A 355 -2.80 -6.86 -8.05
N GLY A 356 -2.58 -6.24 -6.88
CA GLY A 356 -1.32 -5.55 -6.56
C GLY A 356 -0.98 -4.37 -7.49
N SER A 357 -1.98 -3.86 -8.22
CA SER A 357 -1.85 -2.82 -9.24
C SER A 357 -1.80 -1.42 -8.63
N THR A 358 -1.39 -0.42 -9.43
CA THR A 358 -1.42 0.99 -9.05
C THR A 358 -2.82 1.59 -9.19
N TYR A 359 -3.25 2.34 -8.17
CA TYR A 359 -4.50 3.11 -8.11
C TYR A 359 -4.22 4.59 -7.80
N TRP A 360 -5.25 5.44 -7.77
CA TRP A 360 -5.15 6.85 -7.37
C TRP A 360 -4.80 7.06 -5.89
N ASP A 361 -4.95 6.01 -5.08
CA ASP A 361 -4.57 5.93 -3.67
C ASP A 361 -3.16 6.46 -3.40
N THR A 362 -2.21 6.14 -4.29
CA THR A 362 -0.81 6.55 -4.15
C THR A 362 -0.70 8.06 -4.10
N GLU A 363 -1.33 8.75 -5.05
CA GLU A 363 -1.25 10.19 -5.16
C GLU A 363 -2.09 10.93 -4.11
N ALA A 364 -3.25 10.37 -3.76
CA ALA A 364 -4.17 11.00 -2.81
C ALA A 364 -3.82 10.76 -1.33
N TYR A 365 -3.18 9.64 -0.99
CA TYR A 365 -2.97 9.23 0.41
C TYR A 365 -1.52 8.87 0.73
N CYS A 366 -0.81 8.13 -0.13
CA CYS A 366 0.51 7.61 0.21
C CYS A 366 1.62 8.68 0.10
N ILE A 367 1.56 9.57 -0.90
CA ILE A 367 2.60 10.59 -1.14
C ILE A 367 2.90 11.46 0.10
N PRO A 368 1.90 11.98 0.85
CA PRO A 368 2.16 12.72 2.09
C PRO A 368 3.09 12.00 3.07
N PHE A 369 2.83 10.71 3.31
CA PHE A 369 3.66 9.88 4.21
C PHE A 369 5.09 9.76 3.70
N TYR A 370 5.29 9.41 2.43
CA TYR A 370 6.64 9.23 1.88
C TYR A 370 7.42 10.54 1.77
N MET A 371 6.75 11.65 1.46
CA MET A 371 7.40 12.98 1.47
C MET A 371 7.89 13.36 2.87
N ALA A 372 7.08 13.10 3.90
CA ALA A 372 7.40 13.52 5.25
C ALA A 372 8.38 12.59 5.97
N THR A 373 8.37 11.29 5.67
CA THR A 373 9.16 10.29 6.41
C THR A 373 10.40 9.81 5.65
N LYS A 374 10.50 10.10 4.34
CA LYS A 374 11.64 9.73 3.50
C LYS A 374 12.34 10.97 2.92
N ASN A 375 13.26 10.72 2.00
CA ASN A 375 13.88 11.74 1.16
C ASN A 375 12.92 12.16 0.04
N GLN A 376 12.93 13.43 -0.36
CA GLN A 376 12.19 13.97 -1.52
C GLN A 376 12.27 13.10 -2.78
N ASN A 377 13.40 12.41 -3.00
CA ASN A 377 13.61 11.50 -4.12
C ASN A 377 12.58 10.36 -4.18
N VAL A 378 12.04 9.91 -3.05
CA VAL A 378 11.04 8.83 -3.00
C VAL A 378 9.71 9.30 -3.59
N ALA A 379 9.20 10.44 -3.14
CA ALA A 379 7.98 11.02 -3.71
C ALA A 379 8.16 11.41 -5.18
N ARG A 380 9.34 11.93 -5.53
CA ARG A 380 9.70 12.20 -6.93
C ARG A 380 9.68 10.94 -7.79
N SER A 381 10.11 9.80 -7.26
CA SER A 381 10.07 8.50 -7.96
C SER A 381 8.64 8.06 -8.26
N LEU A 382 7.69 8.27 -7.33
CA LEU A 382 6.26 8.02 -7.57
C LEU A 382 5.67 8.94 -8.65
N LEU A 383 6.10 10.21 -8.69
CA LEU A 383 5.69 11.13 -9.76
C LEU A 383 6.33 10.77 -11.11
N GLU A 384 7.58 10.28 -11.10
CA GLU A 384 8.26 9.79 -12.30
C GLU A 384 7.61 8.53 -12.87
N TYR A 385 7.11 7.63 -11.99
CA TYR A 385 6.29 6.49 -12.40
C TYR A 385 5.10 6.94 -13.27
N ARG A 386 4.37 7.98 -12.88
CA ARG A 386 3.25 8.53 -13.67
C ARG A 386 3.70 9.26 -14.93
N TYR A 387 4.84 9.97 -14.89
CA TYR A 387 5.40 10.59 -16.09
C TYR A 387 5.73 9.54 -17.17
N ASN A 388 6.37 8.44 -16.78
CA ASN A 388 6.74 7.34 -17.68
C ASN A 388 5.53 6.64 -18.32
N GLN A 389 4.32 6.89 -17.80
CA GLN A 389 3.05 6.34 -18.29
C GLN A 389 2.19 7.37 -19.05
N LEU A 390 2.68 8.60 -19.26
CA LEU A 390 1.91 9.67 -19.91
C LEU A 390 1.43 9.27 -21.31
N ASP A 391 2.28 8.64 -22.12
CA ASP A 391 1.91 8.20 -23.47
C ASP A 391 0.75 7.17 -23.42
N LYS A 392 0.76 6.27 -22.44
CA LYS A 392 -0.33 5.31 -22.23
C LYS A 392 -1.61 5.96 -21.72
N ALA A 393 -1.52 7.00 -20.89
CA ALA A 393 -2.67 7.80 -20.49
C ALA A 393 -3.27 8.57 -21.70
N ILE A 394 -2.43 9.03 -22.63
CA ILE A 394 -2.89 9.65 -23.88
C ILE A 394 -3.58 8.63 -24.78
N GLU A 395 -2.99 7.44 -24.95
CA GLU A 395 -3.60 6.32 -25.67
C GLU A 395 -4.97 5.96 -25.07
N ASN A 396 -5.07 5.90 -23.74
CA ASN A 396 -6.32 5.60 -23.04
C ASN A 396 -7.42 6.62 -23.37
N ALA A 397 -7.13 7.93 -23.26
CA ALA A 397 -8.10 8.97 -23.62
C ALA A 397 -8.48 8.94 -25.11
N GLN A 398 -7.53 8.64 -26.00
CA GLN A 398 -7.77 8.60 -27.44
C GLN A 398 -8.62 7.40 -27.84
N TYR A 399 -8.24 6.19 -27.43
CA TYR A 399 -8.89 4.96 -27.88
C TYR A 399 -10.20 4.69 -27.15
N ASN A 400 -10.29 5.03 -25.86
CA ASN A 400 -11.45 4.69 -25.05
C ASN A 400 -12.49 5.83 -25.00
N LEU A 401 -12.07 7.09 -25.12
CA LEU A 401 -12.99 8.25 -25.07
C LEU A 401 -13.03 9.08 -26.36
N GLY A 402 -12.19 8.78 -27.35
CA GLY A 402 -12.15 9.50 -28.62
C GLY A 402 -11.53 10.90 -28.53
N PHE A 403 -10.81 11.20 -27.45
CA PHE A 403 -10.17 12.51 -27.26
C PHE A 403 -8.91 12.64 -28.12
N LYS A 404 -8.50 13.89 -28.37
CA LYS A 404 -7.44 14.22 -29.33
C LYS A 404 -6.40 15.15 -28.72
N ASN A 405 -5.39 15.48 -29.52
CA ASN A 405 -4.36 16.48 -29.22
C ASN A 405 -3.56 16.19 -27.94
N GLY A 406 -3.41 14.93 -27.54
CA GLY A 406 -2.63 14.58 -26.34
C GLY A 406 -3.35 14.82 -25.02
N ALA A 407 -4.69 14.78 -24.99
CA ALA A 407 -5.42 14.61 -23.73
C ALA A 407 -5.00 13.29 -23.06
N ALA A 408 -4.73 13.33 -21.76
CA ALA A 408 -4.29 12.18 -20.99
C ALA A 408 -5.36 11.78 -19.97
N LEU A 409 -5.81 10.53 -20.02
CA LEU A 409 -6.61 9.89 -18.99
C LEU A 409 -5.78 8.79 -18.36
N TYR A 410 -5.26 9.05 -17.17
CA TYR A 410 -4.58 8.01 -16.42
C TYR A 410 -5.56 6.88 -16.09
N PRO A 411 -5.12 5.62 -16.09
CA PRO A 411 -5.97 4.50 -15.68
C PRO A 411 -6.50 4.59 -14.26
N MET A 412 -7.62 3.92 -14.00
CA MET A 412 -8.03 3.60 -12.63
C MET A 412 -7.10 2.53 -12.04
N VAL A 413 -6.81 1.47 -12.82
CA VAL A 413 -5.96 0.36 -12.40
C VAL A 413 -4.88 0.12 -13.43
N THR A 414 -3.62 0.08 -13.02
CA THR A 414 -2.53 -0.19 -13.98
C THR A 414 -1.25 -0.75 -13.36
N MET A 415 -0.47 -1.46 -14.17
CA MET A 415 0.92 -1.83 -13.88
C MET A 415 1.93 -1.01 -14.70
N ASN A 416 1.57 -0.66 -15.94
CA ASN A 416 2.48 -0.14 -16.96
C ASN A 416 1.95 1.12 -17.68
N GLY A 417 0.82 1.66 -17.23
CA GLY A 417 0.11 2.80 -17.83
C GLY A 417 -1.12 2.40 -18.65
N GLU A 418 -1.28 1.13 -19.03
CA GLU A 418 -2.51 0.64 -19.67
C GLU A 418 -3.61 0.41 -18.63
N GLU A 419 -4.85 0.76 -18.99
CA GLU A 419 -6.01 0.49 -18.14
C GLU A 419 -6.23 -1.01 -17.97
N CYS A 420 -6.60 -1.41 -16.75
CA CYS A 420 -6.85 -2.80 -16.39
C CYS A 420 -8.24 -3.00 -15.79
N HIS A 421 -8.92 -1.95 -15.35
CA HIS A 421 -10.25 -2.05 -14.72
C HIS A 421 -11.35 -2.37 -15.73
N ASN A 422 -12.34 -3.20 -15.36
CA ASN A 422 -13.32 -3.77 -16.28
C ASN A 422 -14.80 -3.52 -15.92
N GLU A 423 -15.12 -2.50 -15.12
CA GLU A 423 -16.49 -2.02 -14.86
C GLU A 423 -16.63 -0.60 -15.40
N TRP A 424 -17.64 -0.34 -16.26
CA TRP A 424 -17.63 0.88 -17.09
C TRP A 424 -17.86 2.14 -16.24
N GLU A 425 -18.67 1.98 -15.19
CA GLU A 425 -18.99 2.95 -14.15
C GLU A 425 -17.75 3.51 -13.45
N ILE A 426 -16.63 2.80 -13.48
CA ILE A 426 -15.38 3.19 -12.84
C ILE A 426 -14.31 3.45 -13.90
N THR A 427 -14.10 2.50 -14.82
CA THR A 427 -13.07 2.54 -15.86
C THR A 427 -13.16 3.83 -16.68
N HIS A 428 -14.37 4.19 -17.12
CA HIS A 428 -14.61 5.34 -18.00
C HIS A 428 -15.07 6.59 -17.27
N GLU A 429 -15.67 6.43 -16.10
CA GLU A 429 -16.43 7.51 -15.45
C GLU A 429 -15.80 8.01 -14.14
N GLU A 430 -14.94 7.24 -13.46
CA GLU A 430 -14.25 7.67 -12.23
C GLU A 430 -13.00 8.51 -12.51
N ILE A 431 -13.22 9.63 -13.18
CA ILE A 431 -12.16 10.42 -13.83
C ILE A 431 -11.47 11.44 -12.89
N HIS A 432 -11.95 11.58 -11.65
CA HIS A 432 -11.35 12.46 -10.64
C HIS A 432 -9.90 12.07 -10.31
N ARG A 433 -9.51 10.81 -10.55
CA ARG A 433 -8.13 10.30 -10.45
C ARG A 433 -7.07 11.12 -11.19
N ASN A 434 -7.42 11.70 -12.35
CA ASN A 434 -6.54 12.63 -13.06
C ASN A 434 -6.22 13.86 -12.20
N GLY A 435 -7.21 14.32 -11.44
CA GLY A 435 -7.06 15.42 -10.49
C GLY A 435 -6.12 15.08 -9.35
N ALA A 436 -6.20 13.87 -8.78
CA ALA A 436 -5.29 13.42 -7.73
C ALA A 436 -3.82 13.45 -8.19
N ILE A 437 -3.55 13.05 -9.44
CA ILE A 437 -2.19 13.08 -10.02
C ILE A 437 -1.66 14.51 -10.15
N ALA A 438 -2.48 15.44 -10.68
CA ALA A 438 -2.08 16.85 -10.74
C ALA A 438 -1.88 17.46 -9.35
N PHE A 439 -2.73 17.09 -8.38
CA PHE A 439 -2.61 17.53 -6.99
C PHE A 439 -1.34 17.00 -6.32
N ALA A 440 -0.92 15.77 -6.62
CA ALA A 440 0.34 15.22 -6.14
C ALA A 440 1.56 16.00 -6.65
N ILE A 441 1.56 16.44 -7.91
CA ILE A 441 2.63 17.31 -8.45
C ILE A 441 2.68 18.65 -7.70
N PHE A 442 1.52 19.26 -7.47
CA PHE A 442 1.40 20.48 -6.66
C PHE A 442 1.89 20.27 -5.23
N ASN A 443 1.46 19.19 -4.58
CA ASN A 443 1.80 18.87 -3.20
C ASN A 443 3.31 18.57 -3.05
N TYR A 444 3.92 17.90 -4.03
CA TYR A 444 5.36 17.68 -4.07
C TYR A 444 6.14 18.98 -4.09
N TYR A 445 5.79 19.90 -4.98
CA TYR A 445 6.48 21.19 -5.06
C TYR A 445 6.28 22.00 -3.78
N ARG A 446 5.04 22.17 -3.30
CA ARG A 446 4.77 22.99 -2.10
C ARG A 446 5.53 22.46 -0.87
N TYR A 447 5.59 21.13 -0.72
CA TYR A 447 6.22 20.49 0.43
C TYR A 447 7.76 20.51 0.35
N THR A 448 8.33 20.12 -0.79
CA THR A 448 9.79 19.95 -0.94
C THR A 448 10.52 21.23 -1.36
N GLY A 449 9.82 22.18 -1.98
CA GLY A 449 10.43 23.32 -2.67
C GLY A 449 11.15 22.95 -3.98
N ASP A 450 11.19 21.68 -4.37
CA ASP A 450 11.83 21.22 -5.60
C ASP A 450 10.95 21.53 -6.82
N TYR A 451 11.15 22.72 -7.39
CA TYR A 451 10.46 23.10 -8.61
C TYR A 451 10.97 22.36 -9.85
N SER A 452 12.16 21.74 -9.81
CA SER A 452 12.81 21.15 -11.00
C SER A 452 11.97 20.06 -11.67
N TYR A 453 11.17 19.33 -10.90
CA TYR A 453 10.30 18.28 -11.43
C TYR A 453 9.32 18.82 -12.48
N ILE A 454 8.77 20.03 -12.29
CA ILE A 454 7.74 20.60 -13.18
C ILE A 454 8.29 20.86 -14.59
N PRO A 455 9.35 21.67 -14.82
CA PRO A 455 9.90 21.85 -16.15
C PRO A 455 10.53 20.57 -16.71
N GLU A 456 11.11 19.69 -15.89
CA GLU A 456 11.72 18.46 -16.40
C GLU A 456 10.70 17.43 -16.89
N LYS A 457 9.57 17.27 -16.18
CA LYS A 457 8.60 16.19 -16.38
C LYS A 457 7.15 16.64 -16.17
N GLY A 458 6.86 17.24 -15.02
CA GLY A 458 5.50 17.48 -14.52
C GLY A 458 4.63 18.34 -15.43
N LEU A 459 5.19 19.33 -16.12
CA LEU A 459 4.40 20.22 -16.98
C LEU A 459 3.79 19.49 -18.18
N GLU A 460 4.46 18.47 -18.73
CA GLU A 460 3.90 17.63 -19.80
C GLU A 460 2.67 16.85 -19.29
N VAL A 461 2.73 16.33 -18.06
CA VAL A 461 1.61 15.64 -17.39
C VAL A 461 0.44 16.59 -17.15
N LEU A 462 0.71 17.78 -16.59
CA LEU A 462 -0.30 18.80 -16.32
C LEU A 462 -1.02 19.25 -17.60
N ILE A 463 -0.28 19.43 -18.70
CA ILE A 463 -0.85 19.77 -20.02
C ILE A 463 -1.77 18.66 -20.52
N GLY A 464 -1.33 17.39 -20.45
CA GLY A 464 -2.16 16.25 -20.85
C GLY A 464 -3.46 16.17 -20.05
N ILE A 465 -3.40 16.39 -18.73
CA ILE A 465 -4.58 16.40 -17.84
C ILE A 465 -5.49 17.60 -18.14
N ALA A 466 -4.95 18.81 -18.35
CA ALA A 466 -5.75 19.99 -18.70
C ALA A 466 -6.49 19.82 -20.02
N ARG A 467 -5.84 19.21 -21.03
CA ARG A 467 -6.46 18.84 -22.31
C ARG A 467 -7.59 17.84 -22.17
N PHE A 468 -7.43 16.88 -21.26
CA PHE A 468 -8.49 15.94 -20.91
C PHE A 468 -9.70 16.68 -20.34
N TRP A 469 -9.50 17.53 -19.32
CA TRP A 469 -10.61 18.26 -18.69
C TRP A 469 -11.31 19.23 -19.66
N PHE A 470 -10.54 19.92 -20.51
CA PHE A 470 -11.10 20.77 -21.56
C PHE A 470 -12.03 20.01 -22.52
N GLN A 471 -11.63 18.81 -22.95
CA GLN A 471 -12.43 17.98 -23.87
C GLN A 471 -13.58 17.25 -23.16
N ARG A 472 -13.44 16.96 -21.86
CA ARG A 472 -14.46 16.28 -21.06
C ARG A 472 -15.62 17.18 -20.65
N ALA A 473 -15.35 18.47 -20.48
CA ALA A 473 -16.36 19.47 -20.15
C ALA A 473 -17.27 19.78 -21.34
N THR A 474 -18.57 19.95 -21.08
CA THR A 474 -19.57 20.30 -22.09
C THR A 474 -20.19 21.65 -21.75
N PHE A 475 -20.32 22.57 -22.71
CA PHE A 475 -21.05 23.82 -22.47
C PHE A 475 -22.57 23.60 -22.51
N SER A 476 -23.23 23.68 -21.36
CA SER A 476 -24.69 23.59 -21.25
C SER A 476 -25.31 24.95 -21.57
N LYS A 477 -26.02 25.05 -22.70
CA LYS A 477 -26.81 26.24 -23.05
C LYS A 477 -27.91 26.53 -22.02
N HIS A 478 -28.48 25.48 -21.42
CA HIS A 478 -29.53 25.62 -20.42
C HIS A 478 -29.02 26.26 -19.11
N LYS A 479 -27.87 25.78 -18.61
CA LYS A 479 -27.25 26.33 -17.39
C LYS A 479 -26.37 27.56 -17.68
N ASN A 480 -26.08 27.85 -18.95
CA ASN A 480 -25.09 28.84 -19.40
C ASN A 480 -23.73 28.69 -18.71
N LYS A 481 -23.29 27.43 -18.54
CA LYS A 481 -22.09 27.03 -17.82
C LYS A 481 -21.49 25.76 -18.43
N TYR A 482 -20.22 25.50 -18.18
CA TYR A 482 -19.60 24.21 -18.45
C TYR A 482 -20.00 23.20 -17.38
N VAL A 483 -20.38 22.01 -17.82
CA VAL A 483 -20.84 20.89 -17.00
C VAL A 483 -19.99 19.66 -17.30
N ILE A 484 -19.89 18.74 -16.35
CA ILE A 484 -19.30 17.42 -16.57
C ILE A 484 -20.38 16.38 -16.28
N LEU A 485 -20.74 15.61 -17.29
CA LEU A 485 -21.90 14.70 -17.27
C LEU A 485 -21.44 13.23 -17.30
N GLY A 486 -22.18 12.32 -16.68
CA GLY A 486 -21.90 10.88 -16.68
C GLY A 486 -20.55 10.54 -16.05
N VAL A 487 -20.40 10.80 -14.76
CA VAL A 487 -19.19 10.54 -13.99
C VAL A 487 -19.50 9.73 -12.73
N THR A 488 -18.46 9.13 -12.17
CA THR A 488 -18.44 8.57 -10.82
C THR A 488 -17.44 9.40 -10.00
N GLY A 489 -17.86 9.90 -8.85
CA GLY A 489 -16.96 10.57 -7.91
C GLY A 489 -16.21 9.55 -7.05
N PRO A 490 -15.42 9.98 -6.04
CA PRO A 490 -14.89 9.07 -5.03
C PRO A 490 -15.96 8.22 -4.36
N ASN A 491 -17.20 8.71 -4.25
CA ASN A 491 -18.32 7.90 -3.81
C ASN A 491 -18.82 6.98 -4.94
N GLU A 492 -18.27 5.77 -5.00
CA GLU A 492 -18.66 4.75 -5.97
C GLU A 492 -20.10 4.19 -5.78
N TYR A 493 -20.82 4.60 -4.74
CA TYR A 493 -22.27 4.33 -4.60
C TYR A 493 -23.13 5.31 -5.41
N GLU A 494 -22.49 6.07 -6.30
CA GLU A 494 -23.10 6.94 -7.28
C GLU A 494 -22.40 6.72 -8.62
N ASN A 495 -23.11 6.20 -9.61
CA ASN A 495 -22.53 5.98 -10.94
C ASN A 495 -23.30 6.74 -12.00
N ASN A 496 -22.62 7.14 -13.07
CA ASN A 496 -23.19 7.90 -14.18
C ASN A 496 -23.98 9.15 -13.73
N VAL A 497 -23.46 9.83 -12.70
CA VAL A 497 -24.08 11.06 -12.18
C VAL A 497 -23.60 12.28 -12.94
N ASN A 498 -24.34 13.40 -12.80
CA ASN A 498 -24.00 14.64 -13.47
C ASN A 498 -23.51 15.68 -12.46
N ASN A 499 -22.45 16.39 -12.84
CA ASN A 499 -21.89 17.50 -12.09
C ASN A 499 -21.49 17.11 -10.68
N ASN A 500 -20.80 15.97 -10.53
CA ASN A 500 -20.19 15.64 -9.25
C ASN A 500 -19.30 16.81 -8.80
N TRP A 501 -19.57 17.39 -7.63
CA TRP A 501 -18.95 18.66 -7.25
C TRP A 501 -17.44 18.56 -7.17
N TYR A 502 -16.91 17.49 -6.56
CA TYR A 502 -15.47 17.30 -6.41
C TYR A 502 -14.80 17.16 -7.78
N THR A 503 -15.37 16.34 -8.68
CA THR A 503 -14.89 16.16 -10.05
C THR A 503 -14.86 17.49 -10.81
N ASN A 504 -15.93 18.28 -10.74
CA ASN A 504 -15.97 19.59 -11.39
C ASN A 504 -14.93 20.55 -10.80
N TYR A 505 -14.76 20.52 -9.48
CA TYR A 505 -13.87 21.45 -8.78
C TYR A 505 -12.41 21.14 -9.08
N ILE A 506 -12.03 19.87 -9.01
CA ILE A 506 -10.67 19.44 -9.32
C ILE A 506 -10.36 19.60 -10.82
N ALA A 507 -11.33 19.43 -11.71
CA ALA A 507 -11.16 19.72 -13.14
C ALA A 507 -10.84 21.20 -13.39
N LYS A 508 -11.62 22.10 -12.79
CA LYS A 508 -11.33 23.55 -12.82
C LYS A 508 -9.93 23.83 -12.29
N TRP A 509 -9.61 23.29 -11.12
CA TRP A 509 -8.33 23.52 -10.46
C TRP A 509 -7.15 23.01 -11.29
N CYS A 510 -7.25 21.83 -11.91
CA CYS A 510 -6.19 21.30 -12.79
C CYS A 510 -5.90 22.22 -13.98
N ILE A 511 -6.95 22.76 -14.60
CA ILE A 511 -6.81 23.69 -15.73
C ILE A 511 -6.09 24.96 -15.27
N ASP A 512 -6.54 25.55 -14.16
CA ASP A 512 -5.93 26.78 -13.63
C ASP A 512 -4.47 26.54 -13.21
N TYR A 513 -4.19 25.44 -12.50
CA TYR A 513 -2.83 25.10 -12.08
C TYR A 513 -1.90 24.85 -13.27
N ALA A 514 -2.35 24.10 -14.29
CA ALA A 514 -1.57 23.91 -15.50
C ALA A 514 -1.27 25.23 -16.21
N PHE A 515 -2.26 26.12 -16.32
CA PHE A 515 -2.09 27.45 -16.91
C PHE A 515 -1.03 28.27 -16.14
N ASP A 516 -1.10 28.30 -14.81
CA ASP A 516 -0.15 29.03 -13.97
C ASP A 516 1.28 28.47 -14.11
N GLN A 517 1.42 27.13 -14.17
CA GLN A 517 2.74 26.50 -14.37
C GLN A 517 3.31 26.75 -15.76
N ILE A 518 2.48 26.82 -16.80
CA ILE A 518 2.92 27.20 -18.16
C ILE A 518 3.51 28.62 -18.13
N GLN A 519 2.80 29.58 -17.51
CA GLN A 519 3.28 30.96 -17.40
C GLN A 519 4.60 31.05 -16.64
N LYS A 520 4.70 30.36 -15.50
CA LYS A 520 5.93 30.35 -14.68
C LYS A 520 7.11 29.71 -15.42
N VAL A 521 6.90 28.57 -16.09
CA VAL A 521 7.95 27.92 -16.89
C VAL A 521 8.34 28.78 -18.09
N GLN A 522 7.40 29.49 -18.71
CA GLN A 522 7.70 30.43 -19.80
C GLN A 522 8.61 31.58 -19.33
N SER A 523 8.33 32.17 -18.15
CA SER A 523 9.10 33.29 -17.62
C SER A 523 10.45 32.91 -17.03
N GLU A 524 10.53 31.77 -16.34
CA GLU A 524 11.71 31.38 -15.54
C GLU A 524 12.56 30.26 -16.18
N TYR A 525 11.99 29.44 -17.06
CA TYR A 525 12.62 28.22 -17.62
C TYR A 525 12.44 28.13 -19.14
N SER A 526 12.86 29.18 -19.86
CA SER A 526 12.58 29.37 -21.30
C SER A 526 13.03 28.22 -22.22
N LYS A 527 14.14 27.52 -21.89
CA LYS A 527 14.61 26.36 -22.65
C LYS A 527 13.66 25.16 -22.52
N ASP A 528 13.22 24.87 -21.30
CA ASP A 528 12.25 23.81 -21.05
C ASP A 528 10.90 24.16 -21.64
N TYR A 529 10.47 25.42 -21.52
CA TYR A 529 9.28 25.92 -22.20
C TYR A 529 9.30 25.62 -23.70
N GLN A 530 10.38 26.00 -24.40
CA GLN A 530 10.52 25.75 -25.85
C GLN A 530 10.49 24.25 -26.17
N ARG A 531 11.20 23.41 -25.40
CA ARG A 531 11.19 21.95 -25.55
C ARG A 531 9.79 21.37 -25.40
N ILE A 532 9.11 21.74 -24.33
CA ILE A 532 7.78 21.22 -23.98
C ILE A 532 6.76 21.68 -25.02
N MET A 533 6.68 22.98 -25.31
CA MET A 533 5.74 23.51 -26.29
C MET A 533 5.94 22.89 -27.68
N SER A 534 7.19 22.66 -28.09
CA SER A 534 7.50 21.95 -29.35
C SER A 534 7.03 20.50 -29.33
N LYS A 535 7.17 19.80 -28.19
CA LYS A 535 6.73 18.41 -28.02
C LYS A 535 5.20 18.29 -28.00
N VAL A 536 4.52 19.12 -27.22
CA VAL A 536 3.07 19.03 -27.00
C VAL A 536 2.24 19.77 -28.04
N ASN A 537 2.87 20.62 -28.86
CA ASN A 537 2.23 21.46 -29.88
C ASN A 537 1.04 22.28 -29.34
N LEU A 538 1.25 22.96 -28.20
CA LEU A 538 0.26 23.80 -27.52
C LEU A 538 0.32 25.23 -28.07
N ASN A 539 -0.84 25.88 -28.22
CA ASN A 539 -0.94 27.25 -28.72
C ASN A 539 -1.82 28.14 -27.82
N ASP A 540 -1.71 29.46 -27.98
CA ASP A 540 -2.40 30.43 -27.12
C ASP A 540 -3.93 30.36 -27.20
N ASN A 541 -4.50 30.00 -28.37
CA ASN A 541 -5.95 29.86 -28.52
C ASN A 541 -6.49 28.67 -27.70
N GLU A 542 -5.71 27.60 -27.59
CA GLU A 542 -6.02 26.46 -26.74
C GLU A 542 -6.06 26.89 -25.26
N LEU A 543 -5.07 27.66 -24.80
CA LEU A 543 -5.02 28.21 -23.43
C LEU A 543 -6.21 29.13 -23.11
N ILE A 544 -6.59 30.03 -24.03
CA ILE A 544 -7.77 30.88 -23.88
C ILE A 544 -9.04 30.03 -23.73
N SER A 545 -9.14 28.96 -24.51
CA SER A 545 -10.29 28.05 -24.47
C SER A 545 -10.36 27.27 -23.15
N TRP A 546 -9.21 26.87 -22.60
CA TRP A 546 -9.14 26.23 -21.28
C TRP A 546 -9.62 27.16 -20.16
N LYS A 547 -9.13 28.40 -20.13
CA LYS A 547 -9.57 29.40 -19.13
C LYS A 547 -11.06 29.66 -19.19
N LYS A 548 -11.65 29.70 -20.40
CA LYS A 548 -13.10 29.82 -20.56
C LYS A 548 -13.86 28.68 -19.87
N VAL A 549 -13.34 27.45 -19.90
CA VAL A 549 -13.92 26.29 -19.18
C VAL A 549 -13.78 26.48 -17.67
N SER A 550 -12.58 26.75 -17.16
CA SER A 550 -12.34 26.84 -15.72
C SER A 550 -13.10 28.00 -15.06
N GLU A 551 -13.20 29.15 -15.72
CA GLU A 551 -13.92 30.34 -15.24
C GLU A 551 -15.46 30.18 -15.26
N ASN A 552 -15.98 29.26 -16.07
CA ASN A 552 -17.41 29.08 -16.27
C ASN A 552 -17.90 27.67 -15.90
N MET A 553 -17.16 26.93 -15.07
CA MET A 553 -17.57 25.63 -14.55
C MET A 553 -18.81 25.76 -13.66
N TYR A 554 -19.72 24.79 -13.75
CA TYR A 554 -20.92 24.69 -12.91
C TYR A 554 -20.62 23.90 -11.64
N PHE A 555 -21.14 24.38 -10.51
CA PHE A 555 -21.10 23.70 -9.22
C PHE A 555 -22.53 23.63 -8.67
N PRO A 556 -23.11 22.44 -8.46
CA PRO A 556 -24.45 22.34 -7.90
C PRO A 556 -24.42 22.81 -6.45
N TYR A 557 -25.36 23.68 -6.09
CA TYR A 557 -25.44 24.30 -4.76
C TYR A 557 -26.88 24.31 -4.27
N SER A 558 -27.09 24.00 -3.01
CA SER A 558 -28.38 24.11 -2.34
C SER A 558 -28.39 25.34 -1.44
N GLU A 559 -29.24 26.31 -1.78
CA GLU A 559 -29.49 27.47 -0.94
C GLU A 559 -30.22 27.10 0.37
N GLU A 560 -31.02 26.03 0.35
CA GLU A 560 -31.75 25.53 1.53
C GLU A 560 -30.80 25.03 2.61
N TYR A 561 -29.82 24.20 2.21
CA TYR A 561 -28.85 23.61 3.14
C TYR A 561 -27.55 24.42 3.26
N GLY A 562 -27.32 25.39 2.36
CA GLY A 562 -26.10 26.17 2.31
C GLY A 562 -24.85 25.37 1.92
N VAL A 563 -25.02 24.26 1.18
CA VAL A 563 -23.94 23.33 0.80
C VAL A 563 -23.88 23.12 -0.71
N PHE A 564 -22.67 22.88 -1.22
CA PHE A 564 -22.47 22.26 -2.51
C PHE A 564 -23.03 20.85 -2.48
N LEU A 565 -23.83 20.50 -3.48
CA LEU A 565 -24.40 19.17 -3.61
C LEU A 565 -23.36 18.22 -4.20
N GLN A 566 -23.32 16.98 -3.73
CA GLN A 566 -22.35 16.00 -4.22
C GLN A 566 -22.53 15.80 -5.73
N GLN A 567 -23.76 15.84 -6.25
CA GLN A 567 -24.12 15.85 -7.68
C GLN A 567 -25.49 16.51 -7.89
N ASP A 568 -25.83 16.82 -9.15
CA ASP A 568 -27.21 17.18 -9.51
C ASP A 568 -28.17 16.00 -9.13
N GLY A 569 -29.31 16.32 -8.50
CA GLY A 569 -30.32 15.32 -8.10
C GLY A 569 -30.08 14.63 -6.74
N PHE A 570 -29.02 14.99 -5.99
CA PHE A 570 -28.77 14.38 -4.67
C PHE A 570 -29.95 14.55 -3.69
N LEU A 571 -30.60 15.71 -3.70
CA LEU A 571 -31.72 16.02 -2.79
C LEU A 571 -33.04 15.35 -3.18
N ASP A 572 -33.13 14.71 -4.36
CA ASP A 572 -34.34 13.97 -4.77
C ASP A 572 -34.46 12.62 -4.05
N LYS A 573 -33.43 12.24 -3.28
CA LYS A 573 -33.33 10.97 -2.56
C LYS A 573 -34.04 11.03 -1.21
N GLU A 574 -34.39 9.87 -0.71
CA GLU A 574 -34.89 9.73 0.66
C GLU A 574 -33.72 9.88 1.64
N LEU A 575 -33.54 11.08 2.19
CA LEU A 575 -32.41 11.46 3.05
C LEU A 575 -32.51 10.85 4.46
N VAL A 576 -32.35 9.53 4.57
CA VAL A 576 -32.24 8.79 5.83
C VAL A 576 -30.78 8.72 6.26
N LYS A 577 -30.49 9.11 7.51
CA LYS A 577 -29.13 9.07 8.05
C LYS A 577 -28.71 7.63 8.34
N VAL A 578 -27.41 7.36 8.28
CA VAL A 578 -26.83 6.04 8.62
C VAL A 578 -27.16 5.61 10.04
N ALA A 579 -27.30 6.56 10.98
CA ALA A 579 -27.69 6.28 12.36
C ALA A 579 -29.10 5.70 12.49
N ASP A 580 -29.97 6.01 11.53
CA ASP A 580 -31.38 5.56 11.49
C ASP A 580 -31.56 4.29 10.62
N LEU A 581 -30.49 3.83 9.96
CA LEU A 581 -30.47 2.58 9.20
C LEU A 581 -30.35 1.38 10.15
N ASP A 582 -31.11 0.31 9.88
CA ASP A 582 -30.99 -0.93 10.64
C ASP A 582 -29.56 -1.49 10.51
N LYS A 583 -28.91 -1.73 11.65
CA LYS A 583 -27.57 -2.32 11.73
C LYS A 583 -27.54 -3.72 11.10
N SER A 584 -28.67 -4.43 11.07
CA SER A 584 -28.81 -5.73 10.41
C SER A 584 -28.66 -5.63 8.88
N GLU A 585 -28.80 -4.45 8.29
CA GLU A 585 -28.64 -4.19 6.85
C GLU A 585 -27.21 -3.78 6.45
N ARG A 586 -26.27 -3.66 7.40
CA ARG A 586 -24.88 -3.25 7.15
C ARG A 586 -23.87 -4.40 7.19
N PRO A 587 -22.80 -4.39 6.35
CA PRO A 587 -22.51 -3.38 5.33
C PRO A 587 -23.44 -3.53 4.11
N ILE A 588 -23.82 -2.40 3.51
CA ILE A 588 -24.85 -2.36 2.48
C ILE A 588 -24.37 -3.00 1.17
N ASN A 589 -23.08 -2.93 0.84
CA ASN A 589 -22.52 -3.62 -0.33
C ASN A 589 -22.66 -5.15 -0.31
N GLN A 590 -22.86 -5.76 0.86
CA GLN A 590 -23.03 -7.20 1.02
C GLN A 590 -24.50 -7.62 1.16
N LYS A 591 -25.39 -6.68 1.46
CA LYS A 591 -26.77 -6.97 1.89
C LYS A 591 -27.84 -6.36 1.01
N TRP A 592 -27.52 -5.31 0.25
CA TRP A 592 -28.44 -4.62 -0.64
C TRP A 592 -28.13 -4.95 -2.10
N SER A 593 -29.15 -4.86 -2.95
CA SER A 593 -28.92 -4.82 -4.38
C SER A 593 -28.23 -3.50 -4.77
N TRP A 594 -27.40 -3.53 -5.80
CA TRP A 594 -26.73 -2.34 -6.33
C TRP A 594 -27.72 -1.22 -6.72
N ASP A 595 -28.89 -1.55 -7.28
CA ASP A 595 -29.95 -0.56 -7.54
C ASP A 595 -30.35 0.22 -6.29
N ARG A 596 -30.60 -0.48 -5.17
CA ARG A 596 -31.01 0.15 -3.91
C ARG A 596 -29.91 1.06 -3.38
N ILE A 597 -28.64 0.65 -3.51
CA ILE A 597 -27.48 1.46 -3.13
C ILE A 597 -27.44 2.76 -3.94
N LEU A 598 -27.49 2.66 -5.28
CA LEU A 598 -27.33 3.80 -6.18
C LEU A 598 -28.39 4.90 -6.02
N ARG A 599 -29.62 4.52 -5.68
CA ARG A 599 -30.73 5.48 -5.45
C ARG A 599 -30.88 5.93 -3.99
N SER A 600 -30.02 5.46 -3.09
CA SER A 600 -30.01 5.84 -1.68
C SER A 600 -29.09 7.05 -1.45
N PRO A 601 -29.19 7.75 -0.30
CA PRO A 601 -28.30 8.88 0.00
C PRO A 601 -26.93 8.44 0.52
N TYR A 602 -26.67 7.13 0.64
CA TYR A 602 -25.51 6.62 1.35
C TYR A 602 -24.21 6.80 0.58
N ILE A 603 -23.19 7.25 1.30
CA ILE A 603 -21.88 7.59 0.75
C ILE A 603 -20.85 6.54 1.16
N LYS A 604 -20.21 5.89 0.18
CA LYS A 604 -19.17 4.87 0.43
C LYS A 604 -17.98 5.47 1.19
N GLN A 605 -17.47 6.59 0.69
CA GLN A 605 -16.28 7.29 1.18
C GLN A 605 -16.34 8.80 0.91
N ALA A 606 -15.42 9.57 1.50
CA ALA A 606 -15.37 11.01 1.32
C ALA A 606 -15.35 11.38 -0.18
N ASP A 607 -16.32 12.20 -0.61
CA ASP A 607 -16.45 12.69 -1.98
C ASP A 607 -16.42 14.22 -2.01
N THR A 608 -17.52 14.88 -1.63
CA THR A 608 -17.49 16.34 -1.38
C THR A 608 -16.49 16.66 -0.27
N LEU A 609 -16.49 15.88 0.81
CA LEU A 609 -15.51 16.02 1.88
C LEU A 609 -14.06 15.73 1.45
N GLN A 610 -13.81 14.99 0.36
CA GLN A 610 -12.47 14.83 -0.20
C GLN A 610 -11.97 16.15 -0.80
N GLY A 611 -12.84 16.85 -1.55
CA GLY A 611 -12.49 18.15 -2.12
C GLY A 611 -12.25 19.23 -1.06
N PHE A 612 -13.07 19.25 -0.01
CA PHE A 612 -12.85 20.16 1.12
C PHE A 612 -11.56 19.86 1.89
N TYR A 613 -11.09 18.61 1.91
CA TYR A 613 -9.78 18.28 2.45
C TYR A 613 -8.62 18.76 1.55
N PHE A 614 -8.68 18.49 0.25
CA PHE A 614 -7.61 18.92 -0.70
C PHE A 614 -7.49 20.45 -0.79
N PHE A 615 -8.62 21.14 -0.74
CA PHE A 615 -8.72 22.59 -0.96
C PHE A 615 -9.22 23.31 0.29
N GLU A 616 -8.86 22.81 1.48
CA GLU A 616 -9.31 23.33 2.78
C GLU A 616 -9.13 24.85 2.89
N ASP A 617 -8.03 25.39 2.38
CA ASP A 617 -7.68 26.80 2.40
C ASP A 617 -8.47 27.68 1.43
N HIS A 618 -9.28 27.08 0.54
CA HIS A 618 -10.19 27.80 -0.35
C HIS A 618 -11.55 28.09 0.31
N PHE A 619 -11.84 27.51 1.48
CA PHE A 619 -13.14 27.59 2.13
C PHE A 619 -13.03 28.13 3.56
N THR A 620 -14.11 28.73 4.04
CA THR A 620 -14.17 29.17 5.43
C THR A 620 -14.40 27.98 6.36
N LYS A 621 -14.03 28.12 7.64
CA LYS A 621 -14.32 27.11 8.66
C LYS A 621 -15.82 26.81 8.79
N GLU A 622 -16.68 27.82 8.61
CA GLU A 622 -18.13 27.65 8.60
C GLU A 622 -18.59 26.79 7.41
N GLN A 623 -18.00 26.98 6.23
CA GLN A 623 -18.30 26.13 5.08
C GLN A 623 -17.84 24.68 5.33
N LEU A 624 -16.63 24.48 5.86
CA LEU A 624 -16.14 23.16 6.26
C LEU A 624 -17.12 22.46 7.22
N GLU A 625 -17.58 23.19 8.24
CA GLU A 625 -18.52 22.65 9.22
C GLU A 625 -19.87 22.27 8.60
N LYS A 626 -20.48 23.16 7.79
CA LYS A 626 -21.77 22.89 7.14
C LYS A 626 -21.72 21.66 6.23
N HIS A 627 -20.66 21.50 5.45
CA HIS A 627 -20.54 20.36 4.53
C HIS A 627 -20.27 19.07 5.32
N PHE A 628 -19.44 19.14 6.36
CA PHE A 628 -19.21 18.00 7.24
C PHE A 628 -20.50 17.54 7.93
N ASP A 629 -21.28 18.46 8.49
CA ASP A 629 -22.57 18.19 9.14
C ASP A 629 -23.62 17.60 8.21
N PHE A 630 -23.58 17.99 6.94
CA PHE A 630 -24.50 17.47 5.94
C PHE A 630 -24.10 16.07 5.48
N TYR A 631 -22.84 15.85 5.12
CA TYR A 631 -22.41 14.60 4.45
C TYR A 631 -22.01 13.47 5.38
N GLU A 632 -21.35 13.75 6.50
CA GLU A 632 -20.88 12.69 7.41
C GLU A 632 -22.01 11.76 7.89
N PRO A 633 -23.22 12.27 8.24
CA PRO A 633 -24.32 11.40 8.67
C PRO A 633 -24.84 10.43 7.60
N PHE A 634 -24.50 10.65 6.33
CA PHE A 634 -24.86 9.76 5.22
C PHE A 634 -23.71 8.83 4.81
N THR A 635 -22.52 8.98 5.39
CA THR A 635 -21.34 8.16 5.04
C THR A 635 -21.32 6.83 5.80
N VAL A 636 -21.31 5.72 5.07
CA VAL A 636 -21.27 4.36 5.67
C VAL A 636 -19.86 3.88 5.99
N HIS A 637 -18.83 4.52 5.42
CA HIS A 637 -17.41 4.17 5.55
C HIS A 637 -17.09 2.72 5.12
N GLU A 638 -17.68 2.28 4.01
CA GLU A 638 -17.46 0.93 3.43
C GLU A 638 -16.25 0.89 2.47
N SER A 639 -15.38 1.89 2.57
CA SER A 639 -14.02 1.90 2.03
C SER A 639 -13.03 2.18 3.14
N SER A 640 -11.88 1.49 3.12
CA SER A 640 -10.79 1.71 4.06
C SER A 640 -10.19 3.12 3.99
N LEU A 641 -10.33 3.80 2.85
CA LEU A 641 -9.86 5.18 2.66
C LEU A 641 -10.74 6.23 3.36
N SER A 642 -11.99 5.88 3.68
CA SER A 642 -12.99 6.84 4.17
C SER A 642 -12.68 7.46 5.54
N PRO A 643 -12.36 6.69 6.61
CA PRO A 643 -12.30 7.24 7.96
C PRO A 643 -11.22 8.31 8.15
N CYS A 644 -10.08 8.22 7.47
CA CYS A 644 -8.96 9.14 7.71
C CYS A 644 -9.30 10.60 7.34
N VAL A 645 -9.95 10.83 6.19
CA VAL A 645 -10.38 12.17 5.76
C VAL A 645 -11.40 12.77 6.72
N HIS A 646 -12.30 11.94 7.25
CA HIS A 646 -13.28 12.37 8.26
C HIS A 646 -12.61 12.64 9.62
N SER A 647 -11.60 11.86 10.00
CA SER A 647 -10.78 12.10 11.18
C SER A 647 -10.09 13.46 11.11
N ILE A 648 -9.45 13.77 9.97
CA ILE A 648 -8.74 15.04 9.76
C ILE A 648 -9.71 16.22 9.85
N GLN A 649 -10.84 16.16 9.15
CA GLN A 649 -11.82 17.26 9.16
C GLN A 649 -12.49 17.42 10.53
N ALA A 650 -12.87 16.33 11.20
CA ALA A 650 -13.38 16.39 12.57
C ALA A 650 -12.37 17.04 13.52
N ALA A 651 -11.08 16.73 13.38
CA ALA A 651 -10.01 17.37 14.15
C ALA A 651 -9.94 18.87 13.85
N VAL A 652 -9.94 19.31 12.59
CA VAL A 652 -9.97 20.73 12.19
C VAL A 652 -11.16 21.48 12.82
N LEU A 653 -12.35 20.85 12.81
CA LEU A 653 -13.58 21.38 13.39
C LEU A 653 -13.60 21.36 14.93
N GLY A 654 -12.63 20.71 15.58
CA GLY A 654 -12.55 20.61 17.04
C GLY A 654 -13.41 19.49 17.63
N ARG A 655 -13.91 18.57 16.81
CA ARG A 655 -14.76 17.44 17.20
C ARG A 655 -13.90 16.22 17.56
N MET A 656 -13.06 16.38 18.59
CA MET A 656 -11.97 15.44 18.88
C MET A 656 -12.44 14.02 19.22
N GLU A 657 -13.60 13.84 19.85
CA GLU A 657 -14.16 12.51 20.13
C GLU A 657 -14.55 11.77 18.84
N GLN A 658 -15.17 12.47 17.88
CA GLN A 658 -15.49 11.93 16.57
C GLN A 658 -14.21 11.65 15.77
N ALA A 659 -13.24 12.56 15.82
CA ALA A 659 -11.94 12.39 15.16
C ALA A 659 -11.20 11.15 15.70
N TYR A 660 -11.14 10.96 17.01
CA TYR A 660 -10.52 9.78 17.63
C TYR A 660 -11.25 8.47 17.27
N THR A 661 -12.58 8.49 17.21
CA THR A 661 -13.37 7.32 16.77
C THR A 661 -13.03 6.91 15.34
N PHE A 662 -12.88 7.88 14.43
CA PHE A 662 -12.45 7.61 13.06
C PHE A 662 -10.99 7.12 12.99
N TYR A 663 -10.11 7.71 13.79
CA TYR A 663 -8.73 7.26 13.91
C TYR A 663 -8.63 5.79 14.34
N LEU A 664 -9.41 5.34 15.33
CA LEU A 664 -9.41 3.94 15.75
C LEU A 664 -9.83 2.99 14.63
N ARG A 665 -10.85 3.38 13.83
CA ARG A 665 -11.29 2.60 12.68
C ARG A 665 -10.21 2.43 11.61
N THR A 666 -9.40 3.45 11.34
CA THR A 666 -8.32 3.35 10.33
C THR A 666 -7.09 2.63 10.91
N SER A 667 -6.67 2.97 12.14
CA SER A 667 -5.45 2.44 12.75
C SER A 667 -5.50 0.95 13.06
N ARG A 668 -6.68 0.42 13.37
CA ARG A 668 -6.88 -0.99 13.70
C ARG A 668 -7.78 -1.71 12.70
N LEU A 669 -7.95 -1.16 11.50
CA LEU A 669 -8.81 -1.71 10.44
C LEU A 669 -8.50 -3.20 10.21
N ASP A 670 -7.23 -3.51 9.98
CA ASP A 670 -6.76 -4.87 9.75
C ASP A 670 -6.58 -5.65 11.06
N LEU A 671 -6.02 -5.03 12.11
CA LEU A 671 -5.73 -5.73 13.36
C LEU A 671 -6.97 -6.29 14.06
N ASP A 672 -8.12 -5.60 13.93
CA ASP A 672 -9.39 -6.04 14.50
C ASP A 672 -10.36 -6.60 13.42
N ASP A 673 -9.92 -6.71 12.17
CA ASP A 673 -10.69 -7.17 11.00
C ASP A 673 -12.08 -6.51 10.87
N TYR A 674 -12.12 -5.16 10.94
CA TYR A 674 -13.36 -4.38 10.93
C TYR A 674 -14.24 -4.68 9.71
N ASN A 675 -13.61 -4.90 8.55
CA ASN A 675 -14.31 -5.17 7.29
C ASN A 675 -14.55 -6.66 7.03
N LYS A 676 -13.96 -7.57 7.82
CA LYS A 676 -14.00 -9.02 7.62
C LYS A 676 -13.34 -9.49 6.31
N GLU A 677 -12.29 -8.81 5.91
CA GLU A 677 -11.59 -9.01 4.64
C GLU A 677 -10.08 -9.22 4.81
N VAL A 678 -9.57 -9.26 6.05
CA VAL A 678 -8.13 -9.40 6.31
C VAL A 678 -7.56 -10.70 5.74
N HIS A 679 -8.36 -11.76 5.67
CA HIS A 679 -7.96 -13.03 5.04
C HIS A 679 -7.55 -12.90 3.56
N GLU A 680 -7.97 -11.83 2.87
CA GLU A 680 -7.65 -11.52 1.48
C GLU A 680 -6.38 -10.65 1.33
N GLY A 681 -5.81 -10.18 2.44
CA GLY A 681 -4.66 -9.28 2.53
C GLY A 681 -4.97 -7.95 3.23
N LEU A 682 -3.93 -7.26 3.69
CA LEU A 682 -3.97 -5.99 4.42
C LEU A 682 -4.40 -4.81 3.54
N HIS A 683 -4.91 -3.73 4.11
CA HIS A 683 -5.32 -2.53 3.36
C HIS A 683 -4.20 -1.49 3.33
N ILE A 684 -3.09 -1.81 2.67
CA ILE A 684 -1.82 -1.04 2.69
C ILE A 684 -2.00 0.44 2.37
N THR A 685 -2.75 0.81 1.34
CA THR A 685 -2.90 2.24 0.98
C THR A 685 -3.67 3.02 2.05
N SER A 686 -4.62 2.39 2.73
CA SER A 686 -5.33 3.02 3.86
C SER A 686 -4.44 3.25 5.09
N MET A 687 -3.32 2.53 5.20
CA MET A 687 -2.39 2.69 6.31
C MET A 687 -1.71 4.06 6.30
N ALA A 688 -1.55 4.67 5.11
CA ALA A 688 -1.10 6.05 5.00
C ALA A 688 -2.11 7.02 5.62
N GLY A 689 -3.41 6.75 5.48
CA GLY A 689 -4.49 7.50 6.12
C GLY A 689 -4.41 7.50 7.65
N THR A 690 -3.93 6.41 8.27
CA THR A 690 -3.67 6.36 9.72
C THR A 690 -2.60 7.36 10.13
N TRP A 691 -1.49 7.45 9.39
CA TRP A 691 -0.45 8.44 9.62
C TRP A 691 -0.97 9.87 9.41
N MET A 692 -1.71 10.10 8.32
CA MET A 692 -2.31 11.42 8.02
C MET A 692 -3.26 11.88 9.11
N SER A 693 -4.05 10.97 9.69
CA SER A 693 -4.97 11.28 10.79
C SER A 693 -4.26 11.86 12.02
N ILE A 694 -3.03 11.40 12.30
CA ILE A 694 -2.22 11.95 13.39
C ILE A 694 -1.53 13.24 12.96
N VAL A 695 -0.82 13.24 11.83
CA VAL A 695 0.05 14.37 11.46
C VAL A 695 -0.76 15.56 10.93
N GLU A 696 -1.67 15.32 9.99
CA GLU A 696 -2.51 16.34 9.39
C GLU A 696 -3.81 16.58 10.17
N GLY A 697 -4.31 15.57 10.89
CA GLY A 697 -5.49 15.70 11.75
C GLY A 697 -5.13 16.26 13.13
N PHE A 698 -4.60 15.42 14.01
CA PHE A 698 -4.31 15.79 15.40
C PHE A 698 -3.18 16.82 15.51
N GLY A 699 -2.09 16.68 14.77
CA GLY A 699 -1.00 17.66 14.69
C GLY A 699 -1.38 18.93 13.94
N GLY A 700 -2.49 18.91 13.19
CA GLY A 700 -2.95 20.04 12.39
C GLY A 700 -1.93 20.51 11.34
N MET A 701 -1.04 19.63 10.87
CA MET A 701 0.04 19.99 9.96
C MET A 701 -0.52 20.45 8.60
N ARG A 702 -0.13 21.64 8.15
CA ARG A 702 -0.37 22.14 6.78
C ARG A 702 0.87 22.84 6.25
N VAL A 703 1.03 22.86 4.93
CA VAL A 703 2.00 23.73 4.26
C VAL A 703 1.24 24.91 3.67
N LYS A 704 1.49 26.12 4.18
CA LYS A 704 0.86 27.37 3.73
C LYS A 704 1.94 28.42 3.55
N ASN A 705 1.90 29.19 2.45
CA ASN A 705 2.89 30.23 2.15
C ASN A 705 4.35 29.75 2.31
N ASP A 706 4.67 28.56 1.78
CA ASP A 706 5.99 27.93 1.88
C ASP A 706 6.49 27.62 3.31
N GLN A 707 5.60 27.65 4.31
CA GLN A 707 5.91 27.40 5.72
C GLN A 707 5.09 26.25 6.29
N LEU A 708 5.64 25.57 7.30
CA LEU A 708 4.91 24.58 8.09
C LEU A 708 4.01 25.28 9.11
N HIS A 709 2.75 24.90 9.12
CA HIS A 709 1.76 25.30 10.10
C HIS A 709 1.32 24.11 10.93
N PHE A 710 1.20 24.29 12.24
CA PHE A 710 0.68 23.29 13.17
C PHE A 710 -0.42 23.90 14.03
N GLU A 711 -1.52 23.17 14.20
CA GLU A 711 -2.60 23.47 15.15
C GLU A 711 -2.90 22.23 16.01
N PRO A 712 -1.99 21.83 16.91
CA PRO A 712 -2.06 20.51 17.52
C PRO A 712 -3.22 20.38 18.52
N LYS A 713 -3.81 19.19 18.54
CA LYS A 713 -4.91 18.76 19.39
C LYS A 713 -4.64 17.34 19.86
N ILE A 714 -5.00 17.03 21.08
CA ILE A 714 -4.78 15.71 21.68
C ILE A 714 -6.12 15.09 22.08
N PRO A 715 -6.39 13.82 21.73
CA PRO A 715 -7.52 13.06 22.27
C PRO A 715 -7.45 12.95 23.79
N LYS A 716 -8.59 12.80 24.47
CA LYS A 716 -8.64 12.65 25.95
C LYS A 716 -8.04 11.32 26.42
N GLU A 717 -7.94 10.35 25.51
CA GLU A 717 -7.43 9.00 25.73
C GLU A 717 -5.90 8.93 25.74
N TRP A 718 -5.20 9.95 25.25
CA TRP A 718 -3.74 9.97 25.13
C TRP A 718 -3.13 10.97 26.10
N ASN A 719 -2.08 10.57 26.82
CA ASN A 719 -1.32 11.48 27.67
C ASN A 719 -0.43 12.41 26.83
N ALA A 720 0.19 11.84 25.80
CA ALA A 720 1.07 12.54 24.89
C ALA A 720 1.19 11.80 23.55
N TYR A 721 1.56 12.52 22.50
CA TYR A 721 2.03 11.91 21.25
C TYR A 721 3.17 12.71 20.64
N THR A 722 4.01 12.03 19.86
CA THR A 722 5.13 12.65 19.14
C THR A 722 5.18 12.13 17.71
N PHE A 723 5.48 13.02 16.78
CA PHE A 723 5.80 12.64 15.40
C PHE A 723 6.94 13.52 14.86
N LYS A 724 7.55 13.06 13.76
CA LYS A 724 8.55 13.81 13.02
C LYS A 724 8.13 13.99 11.58
N VAL A 725 8.54 15.10 10.99
CA VAL A 725 8.42 15.34 9.55
C VAL A 725 9.72 15.94 9.03
N ASN A 726 10.20 15.45 7.89
CA ASN A 726 11.26 16.08 7.13
C ASN A 726 10.64 17.12 6.20
N PHE A 727 10.92 18.40 6.41
CA PHE A 727 10.50 19.47 5.52
C PHE A 727 11.73 20.22 5.02
N ARG A 728 12.02 20.09 3.72
CA ARG A 728 13.15 20.76 3.05
C ARG A 728 14.51 20.46 3.73
N ASN A 729 14.70 19.22 4.19
CA ASN A 729 15.85 18.70 4.95
C ASN A 729 15.95 19.13 6.42
N ALA A 730 14.97 19.88 6.93
CA ALA A 730 14.83 20.13 8.36
C ALA A 730 13.89 19.09 8.99
N ILE A 731 14.42 18.29 9.92
CA ILE A 731 13.63 17.30 10.65
C ILE A 731 12.96 18.01 11.83
N VAL A 732 11.66 18.27 11.69
CA VAL A 732 10.84 18.90 12.72
C VAL A 732 10.18 17.82 13.56
N LYS A 733 10.46 17.83 14.86
CA LYS A 733 9.83 16.96 15.86
C LYS A 733 8.76 17.76 16.61
N VAL A 734 7.55 17.23 16.64
CA VAL A 734 6.40 17.83 17.33
C VAL A 734 5.98 16.91 18.47
N GLU A 735 6.02 17.44 19.69
CA GLU A 735 5.67 16.74 20.93
C GLU A 735 4.45 17.45 21.54
N VAL A 736 3.37 16.69 21.77
CA VAL A 736 2.09 17.25 22.24
C VAL A 736 1.65 16.49 23.48
N ASN A 737 1.29 17.22 24.52
CA ASN A 737 0.59 16.70 25.70
C ASN A 737 -0.56 17.65 26.07
N HIS A 738 -1.30 17.36 27.14
CA HIS A 738 -2.44 18.20 27.56
C HIS A 738 -2.07 19.61 28.04
N GLN A 739 -0.81 19.87 28.35
CA GLN A 739 -0.32 21.12 28.94
C GLN A 739 0.32 22.03 27.89
N GLU A 740 1.13 21.45 26.99
CA GLU A 740 1.89 22.19 26.00
C GLU A 740 2.11 21.42 24.68
N THR A 741 2.47 22.19 23.66
CA THR A 741 3.05 21.69 22.40
C THR A 741 4.49 22.20 22.34
N LYS A 742 5.44 21.28 22.23
CA LYS A 742 6.85 21.57 21.98
C LYS A 742 7.19 21.21 20.54
N VAL A 743 7.84 22.13 19.84
CA VAL A 743 8.42 21.88 18.51
C VAL A 743 9.92 22.09 18.60
N SER A 744 10.68 21.12 18.09
CA SER A 744 12.15 21.15 18.04
C SER A 744 12.63 20.68 16.68
N ILE A 745 13.87 21.01 16.32
CA ILE A 745 14.53 20.48 15.13
C ILE A 745 15.60 19.48 15.54
N GLU A 746 15.74 18.41 14.76
CA GLU A 746 16.89 17.51 14.83
C GLU A 746 17.91 17.91 13.76
N GLY A 747 19.12 18.29 14.18
CA GLY A 747 20.18 18.78 13.31
C GLY A 747 20.37 20.30 13.39
N ASN A 748 21.21 20.87 12.51
CA ASN A 748 21.69 22.25 12.65
C ASN A 748 20.93 23.28 11.80
N GLN A 749 19.84 22.89 11.13
CA GLN A 749 19.05 23.81 10.32
C GLN A 749 18.04 24.55 11.19
N GLU A 750 17.87 25.85 10.98
CA GLU A 750 16.78 26.62 11.58
C GLU A 750 15.60 26.65 10.60
N ILE A 751 14.37 26.66 11.11
CA ILE A 751 13.17 26.76 10.26
C ILE A 751 12.13 27.69 10.87
N ASP A 752 11.51 28.50 10.03
CA ASP A 752 10.33 29.29 10.37
C ASP A 752 9.08 28.43 10.24
N ILE A 753 8.35 28.30 11.35
CA ILE A 753 7.07 27.60 11.41
C ILE A 753 6.01 28.49 12.05
N VAL A 754 4.75 28.07 11.94
CA VAL A 754 3.63 28.70 12.64
C VAL A 754 2.95 27.68 13.53
N VAL A 755 2.87 27.95 14.83
CA VAL A 755 2.18 27.07 15.79
C VAL A 755 1.03 27.84 16.41
N ASN A 756 -0.20 27.33 16.27
CA ASN A 756 -1.42 27.98 16.76
C ASN A 756 -1.53 29.46 16.32
N GLY A 757 -1.24 29.72 15.05
CA GLY A 757 -1.27 31.06 14.44
C GLY A 757 -0.11 31.98 14.82
N LYS A 758 0.87 31.53 15.61
CA LYS A 758 2.03 32.34 16.03
C LYS A 758 3.29 31.89 15.27
N PRO A 759 3.96 32.80 14.54
CA PRO A 759 5.26 32.51 13.94
C PRO A 759 6.31 32.18 15.00
N GLN A 760 7.12 31.16 14.75
CA GLN A 760 8.19 30.69 15.62
C GLN A 760 9.41 30.29 14.77
N LEU A 761 10.57 30.84 15.11
CA LEU A 761 11.85 30.36 14.60
C LEU A 761 12.33 29.23 15.50
N VAL A 762 12.35 28.01 14.99
CA VAL A 762 12.84 26.85 15.75
C VAL A 762 14.33 26.68 15.47
N LYS A 763 15.11 26.53 16.54
CA LYS A 763 16.56 26.33 16.50
C LYS A 763 16.92 25.04 17.22
N ASN A 764 18.06 24.45 16.87
CA ASN A 764 18.60 23.31 17.61
C ASN A 764 18.85 23.72 19.07
N GLN A 765 18.49 22.86 20.03
CA GLN A 765 18.71 23.10 21.46
C GLN A 765 20.16 22.83 21.87
#